data_AF-A0A101HMJ6-F1
#
_entry.id   AF-A0A101HMJ6-F1
#
_cell.length_a   1.000
_cell.length_b   1.000
_cell.length_c   1.000
_cell.angle_alpha   90.00
_cell.angle_beta   90.00
_cell.angle_gamma   90.00
#
_symmetry.space_group_name_H-M   'P 1'
#
loop_
_entity.id
_entity.type
_entity.pdbx_description
1 polymer ?
#
loop_
_entity_poly.entity_id
_entity_poly.type
_entity_poly.pdbx_seq_one_letter_code
_entity_poly.pdbx_strand_id
1 'polypeptide(L)'
;MTIEEGSDKLAKSILALQEQMKELDCIYKISSALHGSSTANEAVGLLIDQLPKGFRFTDQVSIRIEFNGSIWNSGDNWSNERAISSDIVVNGKKMGEVSVSLINESLFKDEPFLKEERKLLLSATSVLSNTLERISIQDDLKDSLERLTFAIDASEEGMWDWNIETGHVFFSRRWKEMLGYSDKEISSSVEEWKKRVHPEDLAEVESLLEKCLTGKTPNYQLEYRLIGKDGSSVWVLDRGKVVSRNSSGEPLRMVRIHKDLTQHRAAEMRLQRLNKLLTLMFRANEFLIHAKEEASLLNGLCDIVAKIGDFPLAWVAFKRPGEKTLDPVAVSGKAKDYPFEVAITWDESELSRSAIGKAIKTGMTIITRSIDRSPDYLPWKDTVLKYGLKASVAIPLLVDKRVIGSLVIYSEYEDAFDSEEVRLLEELAEDISFGISSMRIEAQLEHQSGVLSSIRRVNRLIVTENDIDDLIKKSAELMTGSRGFERCMILLTNNGDLSSWAASGFSRSQLLEIESSLESGHIPPMLSEAMEREGVISIGSKEYHEKCLTFSDSGDLAVFAKGLRVADNCMGAMAVVIKASFYLSKEERDLFSEIVDDISYAIYKLKLEKNEKLLQRRFSLFMDRLPGAVFISDSNLRMTYFNDFASKMFGFKDDWIGRDPKENYPGKLGRDILDDDLRTQNGEQIVREERIMAADGQEKILYVQKFPIPSEGDKPMIAAIALDITSRRIAEMALKRLGSVIDLSFNEMYLFDPDSLRFL
;
A
#
# COMPACT_ATOMS: atom_id res chain seq x y z
N MET A 1 77.01 -31.58 108.67
CA MET A 1 75.59 -31.56 108.24
C MET A 1 74.76 -31.08 109.40
N THR A 2 74.63 -29.77 109.51
CA THR A 2 73.87 -29.06 110.54
C THR A 2 72.39 -29.02 110.14
N ILE A 3 71.51 -29.11 111.14
CA ILE A 3 70.04 -29.14 111.03
C ILE A 3 69.47 -27.90 110.31
N GLU A 4 70.25 -26.82 110.17
CA GLU A 4 69.87 -25.60 109.44
C GLU A 4 69.84 -25.77 107.90
N GLU A 5 70.66 -26.63 107.28
CA GLU A 5 70.66 -26.82 105.82
C GLU A 5 69.45 -27.65 105.32
N GLY A 6 68.85 -28.48 106.19
CA GLY A 6 67.68 -29.30 105.88
C GLY A 6 66.36 -28.51 105.91
N SER A 7 66.26 -27.52 106.79
CA SER A 7 65.09 -26.63 106.94
C SER A 7 64.93 -25.68 105.73
N ASP A 8 66.04 -25.12 105.25
CA ASP A 8 66.02 -24.16 104.13
C ASP A 8 65.71 -24.83 102.76
N LYS A 9 66.08 -26.11 102.59
CA LYS A 9 65.71 -26.91 101.40
C LYS A 9 64.23 -27.31 101.37
N LEU A 10 63.63 -27.61 102.54
CA LEU A 10 62.23 -28.01 102.63
C LEU A 10 61.30 -26.80 102.38
N ALA A 11 61.63 -25.63 102.95
CA ALA A 11 60.89 -24.39 102.74
C ALA A 11 60.92 -23.94 101.25
N LYS A 12 62.09 -24.02 100.58
CA LYS A 12 62.20 -23.75 99.14
C LYS A 12 61.38 -24.72 98.28
N SER A 13 61.30 -26.00 98.67
CA SER A 13 60.52 -27.01 97.93
C SER A 13 59.00 -26.82 98.09
N ILE A 14 58.54 -26.42 99.28
CA ILE A 14 57.11 -26.11 99.52
C ILE A 14 56.69 -24.85 98.74
N LEU A 15 57.53 -23.82 98.72
CA LEU A 15 57.25 -22.59 97.96
C LEU A 15 57.17 -22.87 96.45
N ALA A 16 58.08 -23.68 95.91
CA ALA A 16 58.07 -24.09 94.51
C ALA A 16 56.82 -24.92 94.14
N LEU A 17 56.35 -25.79 95.02
CA LEU A 17 55.09 -26.54 94.83
C LEU A 17 53.85 -25.63 94.88
N GLN A 18 53.84 -24.62 95.76
CA GLN A 18 52.77 -23.64 95.85
C GLN A 18 52.70 -22.76 94.59
N GLU A 19 53.85 -22.34 94.04
CA GLU A 19 53.90 -21.61 92.77
C GLU A 19 53.44 -22.49 91.60
N GLN A 20 53.86 -23.75 91.52
CA GLN A 20 53.37 -24.69 90.50
C GLN A 20 51.86 -24.95 90.57
N MET A 21 51.29 -25.06 91.77
CA MET A 21 49.84 -25.20 91.95
C MET A 21 49.09 -23.95 91.49
N LYS A 22 49.65 -22.75 91.73
CA LYS A 22 49.06 -21.47 91.31
C LYS A 22 49.05 -21.33 89.78
N GLU A 23 50.12 -21.74 89.11
CA GLU A 23 50.20 -21.75 87.65
C GLU A 23 49.20 -22.72 87.01
N LEU A 24 49.11 -23.95 87.53
CA LEU A 24 48.17 -24.95 87.04
C LEU A 24 46.71 -24.51 87.21
N ASP A 25 46.37 -23.88 88.35
CA ASP A 25 45.03 -23.31 88.58
C ASP A 25 44.74 -22.14 87.61
N CYS A 26 45.74 -21.30 87.34
CA CYS A 26 45.63 -20.21 86.35
C CYS A 26 45.40 -20.74 84.93
N ILE A 27 46.18 -21.73 84.48
CA ILE A 27 46.01 -22.37 83.17
C ILE A 27 44.64 -23.04 83.06
N TYR A 28 44.19 -23.73 84.12
CA TYR A 28 42.86 -24.36 84.15
C TYR A 28 41.75 -23.32 84.03
N LYS A 29 41.82 -22.20 84.76
CA LYS A 29 40.86 -21.10 84.68
C LYS A 29 40.86 -20.45 83.29
N ILE A 30 42.03 -20.20 82.72
CA ILE A 30 42.18 -19.68 81.35
C ILE A 30 41.55 -20.64 80.34
N SER A 31 41.89 -21.93 80.40
CA SER A 31 41.34 -22.94 79.48
C SER A 31 39.83 -23.10 79.62
N SER A 32 39.29 -23.07 80.84
CA SER A 32 37.85 -23.16 81.09
C SER A 32 37.10 -21.94 80.55
N ALA A 33 37.62 -20.73 80.79
CA ALA A 33 37.04 -19.48 80.31
C ALA A 33 37.07 -19.39 78.78
N LEU A 34 38.20 -19.75 78.16
CA LEU A 34 38.38 -19.71 76.70
C LEU A 34 37.55 -20.76 75.95
N HIS A 35 37.21 -21.88 76.60
CA HIS A 35 36.44 -22.94 75.94
C HIS A 35 35.04 -22.48 75.49
N GLY A 36 34.44 -21.54 76.22
CA GLY A 36 33.12 -20.97 75.93
C GLY A 36 33.11 -19.74 75.02
N SER A 37 34.28 -19.18 74.67
CA SER A 37 34.36 -17.98 73.86
C SER A 37 33.94 -18.24 72.41
N SER A 38 33.08 -17.36 71.89
CA SER A 38 32.56 -17.47 70.51
C SER A 38 33.21 -16.48 69.54
N THR A 39 33.99 -15.52 70.05
CA THR A 39 34.67 -14.50 69.24
C THR A 39 36.13 -14.32 69.66
N ALA A 40 36.98 -13.89 68.71
CA ALA A 40 38.40 -13.64 68.98
C ALA A 40 38.63 -12.54 70.03
N ASN A 41 37.82 -11.49 70.03
CA ASN A 41 37.94 -10.38 71.00
C ASN A 41 37.60 -10.80 72.43
N GLU A 42 36.57 -11.65 72.59
CA GLU A 42 36.18 -12.20 73.89
C GLU A 42 37.29 -13.10 74.45
N ALA A 43 37.86 -13.97 73.60
CA ALA A 43 38.96 -14.85 73.97
C ALA A 43 40.21 -14.05 74.42
N VAL A 44 40.59 -13.01 73.67
CA VAL A 44 41.72 -12.13 74.02
C VAL A 44 41.45 -11.38 75.33
N GLY A 45 40.23 -10.84 75.52
CA GLY A 45 39.85 -10.13 76.73
C GLY A 45 39.88 -11.01 77.99
N LEU A 46 39.39 -12.25 77.89
CA LEU A 46 39.42 -13.21 79.00
C LEU A 46 40.85 -13.60 79.38
N LEU A 47 41.75 -13.73 78.40
CA LEU A 47 43.16 -14.01 78.68
C LEU A 47 43.82 -12.86 79.45
N ILE A 48 43.53 -11.61 79.06
CA ILE A 48 44.07 -10.41 79.71
C ILE A 48 43.65 -10.29 81.18
N ASP A 49 42.42 -10.66 81.51
CA ASP A 49 41.94 -10.60 82.91
C ASP A 49 42.49 -11.74 83.78
N GLN A 50 42.76 -12.92 83.21
CA GLN A 50 43.11 -14.11 83.98
C GLN A 50 44.62 -14.36 84.08
N LEU A 51 45.38 -13.98 83.05
CA LEU A 51 46.82 -14.23 82.99
C LEU A 51 47.64 -13.50 84.08
N PRO A 52 47.33 -12.27 84.54
CA PRO A 52 48.10 -11.62 85.62
C PRO A 52 48.04 -12.37 86.95
N LYS A 53 46.92 -13.07 87.20
CA LYS A 53 46.65 -13.80 88.44
C LYS A 53 47.59 -14.99 88.63
N GLY A 54 48.22 -15.49 87.55
CA GLY A 54 49.17 -16.60 87.58
C GLY A 54 50.61 -16.21 87.93
N PHE A 55 50.98 -14.93 87.83
CA PHE A 55 52.35 -14.47 88.13
C PHE A 55 52.57 -14.25 89.64
N ARG A 56 53.83 -14.26 90.08
CA ARG A 56 54.20 -14.10 91.50
C ARG A 56 53.75 -12.74 92.08
N PHE A 57 53.88 -11.67 91.29
CA PHE A 57 53.47 -10.31 91.67
C PHE A 57 52.32 -9.81 90.81
N THR A 58 51.11 -10.30 91.09
CA THR A 58 49.89 -10.01 90.32
C THR A 58 49.63 -8.51 90.11
N ASP A 59 49.93 -7.65 91.10
CA ASP A 59 49.69 -6.19 91.02
C ASP A 59 50.84 -5.41 90.36
N GLN A 60 51.94 -6.07 89.97
CA GLN A 60 53.09 -5.44 89.33
C GLN A 60 53.33 -5.95 87.91
N VAL A 61 52.37 -6.66 87.33
CA VAL A 61 52.45 -7.23 85.98
C VAL A 61 51.47 -6.52 85.05
N SER A 62 51.98 -6.06 83.91
CA SER A 62 51.19 -5.53 82.80
C SER A 62 51.26 -6.49 81.62
N ILE A 63 50.12 -6.79 81.02
CA ILE A 63 49.98 -7.71 79.88
C ILE A 63 49.57 -6.91 78.66
N ARG A 64 50.26 -7.17 77.55
CA ARG A 64 49.94 -6.65 76.23
C ARG A 64 49.69 -7.81 75.29
N ILE A 65 48.50 -7.87 74.70
CA ILE A 65 48.20 -8.79 73.60
C ILE A 65 48.08 -7.97 72.33
N GLU A 66 48.85 -8.34 71.32
CA GLU A 66 48.68 -7.83 69.97
C GLU A 66 48.11 -8.97 69.11
N PHE A 67 46.99 -8.74 68.43
CA PHE A 67 46.37 -9.72 67.54
C PHE A 67 45.62 -8.99 66.41
N ASN A 68 45.88 -9.37 65.15
CA ASN A 68 45.26 -8.75 63.96
C ASN A 68 45.36 -7.20 63.93
N GLY A 69 46.48 -6.64 64.38
CA GLY A 69 46.73 -5.19 64.40
C GLY A 69 46.00 -4.40 65.49
N SER A 70 45.24 -5.08 66.35
CA SER A 70 44.65 -4.50 67.55
C SER A 70 45.51 -4.81 68.77
N ILE A 71 45.63 -3.86 69.69
CA ILE A 71 46.44 -3.97 70.91
C ILE A 71 45.50 -3.86 72.11
N TRP A 72 45.60 -4.85 73.00
CA TRP A 72 44.90 -4.85 74.28
C TRP A 72 45.92 -4.84 75.41
N ASN A 73 45.74 -3.94 76.38
CA ASN A 73 46.63 -3.80 77.53
C ASN A 73 45.84 -4.00 78.84
N SER A 74 46.45 -4.64 79.83
CA SER A 74 45.88 -4.74 81.19
C SER A 74 46.14 -3.49 82.05
N GLY A 75 47.08 -2.62 81.66
CA GLY A 75 47.40 -1.36 82.35
C GLY A 75 48.31 -0.42 81.52
N ASP A 76 48.45 0.83 81.95
CA ASP A 76 49.10 1.92 81.17
C ASP A 76 50.64 1.95 81.27
N ASN A 77 51.23 1.35 82.31
CA ASN A 77 52.68 1.35 82.53
C ASN A 77 53.32 0.13 81.88
N TRP A 78 54.31 0.36 80.99
CA TRP A 78 54.98 -0.68 80.21
C TRP A 78 56.49 -0.40 80.09
N SER A 79 57.34 -1.42 80.31
CA SER A 79 58.79 -1.35 80.10
C SER A 79 59.26 -2.43 79.13
N ASN A 80 59.94 -2.03 78.05
CA ASN A 80 60.47 -2.97 77.06
C ASN A 80 61.73 -3.71 77.55
N GLU A 81 62.44 -3.19 78.55
CA GLU A 81 63.72 -3.75 79.00
C GLU A 81 63.57 -5.01 79.87
N ARG A 82 62.37 -5.27 80.41
CA ARG A 82 62.04 -6.47 81.22
C ARG A 82 60.69 -7.07 80.82
N ALA A 83 60.48 -7.29 79.52
CA ALA A 83 59.31 -7.99 79.00
C ALA A 83 59.66 -9.41 78.52
N ILE A 84 58.74 -10.36 78.71
CA ILE A 84 58.76 -11.67 78.07
C ILE A 84 57.56 -11.79 77.15
N SER A 85 57.72 -12.52 76.06
CA SER A 85 56.69 -12.60 75.04
C SER A 85 56.62 -13.97 74.39
N SER A 86 55.45 -14.29 73.86
CA SER A 86 55.15 -15.55 73.17
C SER A 86 54.24 -15.29 71.99
N ASP A 87 54.58 -15.89 70.85
CA ASP A 87 53.84 -15.72 69.60
C ASP A 87 52.48 -16.41 69.64
N ILE A 88 51.45 -15.72 69.15
CA ILE A 88 50.15 -16.30 68.84
C ILE A 88 50.21 -16.85 67.42
N VAL A 89 50.07 -18.16 67.29
CA VAL A 89 50.14 -18.85 65.98
C VAL A 89 48.80 -19.48 65.66
N VAL A 90 48.16 -19.05 64.59
CA VAL A 90 46.87 -19.60 64.12
C VAL A 90 47.07 -20.13 62.70
N ASN A 91 46.67 -21.38 62.42
CA ASN A 91 46.87 -22.02 61.11
C ASN A 91 48.33 -21.96 60.62
N GLY A 92 49.30 -22.09 61.53
CA GLY A 92 50.73 -22.05 61.22
C GLY A 92 51.32 -20.67 60.89
N LYS A 93 50.54 -19.59 61.01
CA LYS A 93 51.02 -18.20 60.82
C LYS A 93 51.05 -17.44 62.15
N LYS A 94 52.10 -16.65 62.39
CA LYS A 94 52.15 -15.70 63.51
C LYS A 94 51.13 -14.60 63.25
N MET A 95 50.08 -14.55 64.06
CA MET A 95 48.98 -13.58 63.97
C MET A 95 49.08 -12.47 65.02
N GLY A 96 50.03 -12.60 65.95
CA GLY A 96 50.13 -11.72 67.11
C GLY A 96 51.14 -12.21 68.13
N GLU A 97 51.14 -11.58 69.29
CA GLU A 97 52.06 -11.88 70.39
C GLU A 97 51.43 -11.51 71.73
N VAL A 98 51.59 -12.38 72.73
CA VAL A 98 51.24 -12.10 74.14
C VAL A 98 52.52 -11.73 74.86
N SER A 99 52.59 -10.50 75.36
CA SER A 99 53.74 -9.95 76.06
C SER A 99 53.38 -9.61 77.51
N VAL A 100 54.32 -9.79 78.42
CA VAL A 100 54.17 -9.53 79.85
C VAL A 100 55.37 -8.72 80.35
N SER A 101 55.11 -7.60 81.03
CA SER A 101 56.11 -6.68 81.57
C SER A 101 55.89 -6.43 83.07
N LEU A 102 56.97 -6.16 83.81
CA LEU A 102 56.88 -5.66 85.19
C LEU A 102 56.75 -4.13 85.22
N ILE A 103 55.98 -3.59 86.19
CA ILE A 103 55.62 -2.16 86.27
C ILE A 103 56.69 -1.31 87.00
N ASN A 104 57.52 -1.89 87.88
CA ASN A 104 58.45 -1.14 88.73
C ASN A 104 59.89 -1.69 88.70
N GLU A 105 60.84 -0.88 88.22
CA GLU A 105 62.23 -1.30 87.93
C GLU A 105 63.12 -1.44 89.18
N SER A 106 62.76 -0.80 90.30
CA SER A 106 63.64 -0.63 91.46
C SER A 106 63.62 -1.78 92.49
N LEU A 107 62.71 -2.76 92.34
CA LEU A 107 62.43 -3.77 93.38
C LEU A 107 63.13 -5.12 93.16
N PHE A 108 63.78 -5.39 92.02
CA PHE A 108 64.24 -6.73 91.65
C PHE A 108 65.70 -6.75 91.13
N LYS A 109 66.59 -7.38 91.91
CA LYS A 109 68.05 -7.49 91.63
C LYS A 109 68.46 -8.70 90.77
N ASP A 110 67.62 -9.73 90.63
CA ASP A 110 67.88 -10.96 89.85
C ASP A 110 66.99 -11.07 88.58
N GLU A 111 67.12 -12.17 87.82
CA GLU A 111 66.31 -12.47 86.63
C GLU A 111 64.80 -12.21 86.90
N PRO A 112 64.12 -11.36 86.11
CA PRO A 112 62.82 -10.80 86.47
C PRO A 112 61.64 -11.79 86.41
N PHE A 113 61.76 -12.87 85.62
CA PHE A 113 60.73 -13.89 85.47
C PHE A 113 61.31 -15.28 85.69
N LEU A 114 60.59 -16.11 86.44
CA LEU A 114 60.95 -17.50 86.69
C LEU A 114 60.77 -18.37 85.43
N LYS A 115 61.42 -19.54 85.40
CA LYS A 115 61.29 -20.50 84.30
C LYS A 115 59.85 -21.02 84.18
N GLU A 116 59.19 -21.15 85.32
CA GLU A 116 57.81 -21.56 85.50
C GLU A 116 56.85 -20.50 84.92
N GLU A 117 57.06 -19.21 85.21
CA GLU A 117 56.26 -18.09 84.66
C GLU A 117 56.39 -17.97 83.13
N ARG A 118 57.58 -18.23 82.57
CA ARG A 118 57.77 -18.31 81.11
C ARG A 118 56.99 -19.48 80.51
N LYS A 119 56.93 -20.61 81.22
CA LYS A 119 56.15 -21.79 80.80
C LYS A 119 54.64 -21.54 80.91
N LEU A 120 54.19 -20.79 81.92
CA LEU A 120 52.81 -20.31 82.05
C LEU A 120 52.42 -19.46 80.84
N LEU A 121 53.24 -18.47 80.47
CA LEU A 121 52.99 -17.62 79.29
C LEU A 121 52.89 -18.46 78.01
N LEU A 122 53.84 -19.35 77.76
CA LEU A 122 53.82 -20.25 76.59
C LEU A 122 52.55 -21.12 76.55
N SER A 123 52.16 -21.68 77.70
CA SER A 123 50.98 -22.54 77.81
C SER A 123 49.69 -21.75 77.59
N ALA A 124 49.58 -20.56 78.19
CA ALA A 124 48.43 -19.67 78.05
C ALA A 124 48.27 -19.17 76.60
N THR A 125 49.37 -18.79 75.95
CA THR A 125 49.39 -18.38 74.55
C THR A 125 49.05 -19.55 73.60
N SER A 126 49.48 -20.77 73.93
CA SER A 126 49.12 -21.97 73.16
C SER A 126 47.62 -22.28 73.26
N VAL A 127 47.01 -22.16 74.46
CA VAL A 127 45.56 -22.36 74.64
C VAL A 127 44.76 -21.29 73.89
N LEU A 128 45.20 -20.03 73.93
CA LEU A 128 44.61 -18.96 73.13
C LEU A 128 44.72 -19.23 71.63
N SER A 129 45.89 -19.63 71.16
CA SER A 129 46.16 -19.96 69.76
C SER A 129 45.22 -21.05 69.24
N ASN A 130 45.06 -22.15 69.98
CA ASN A 130 44.14 -23.23 69.62
C ASN A 130 42.67 -22.78 69.62
N THR A 131 42.29 -21.90 70.54
CA THR A 131 40.91 -21.37 70.61
C THR A 131 40.60 -20.46 69.43
N LEU A 132 41.55 -19.59 69.06
CA LEU A 132 41.44 -18.71 67.90
C LEU A 132 41.41 -19.49 66.58
N GLU A 133 42.19 -20.57 66.48
CA GLU A 133 42.15 -21.49 65.33
C GLU A 133 40.80 -22.15 65.16
N ARG A 134 40.20 -22.64 66.26
CA ARG A 134 38.85 -23.21 66.25
C ARG A 134 37.80 -22.20 65.75
N ILE A 135 37.83 -20.96 66.25
CA ILE A 135 36.89 -19.90 65.87
C ILE A 135 37.05 -19.57 64.36
N SER A 136 38.29 -19.43 63.89
CA SER A 136 38.57 -19.14 62.47
C SER A 136 38.01 -20.21 61.52
N ILE A 137 38.16 -21.50 61.86
CA ILE A 137 37.64 -22.60 61.04
C ILE A 137 36.11 -22.57 60.99
N GLN A 138 35.45 -22.23 62.10
CA GLN A 138 33.99 -22.14 62.16
C GLN A 138 33.46 -20.97 61.33
N ASP A 139 34.10 -19.81 61.40
CA ASP A 139 33.73 -18.63 60.61
C ASP A 139 33.97 -18.88 59.12
N ASP A 140 35.11 -19.44 58.73
CA ASP A 140 35.42 -19.78 57.33
C ASP A 140 34.40 -20.77 56.73
N LEU A 141 33.97 -21.75 57.53
CA LEU A 141 32.93 -22.70 57.14
C LEU A 141 31.58 -22.01 56.98
N LYS A 142 31.21 -21.12 57.90
CA LYS A 142 29.97 -20.35 57.83
C LYS A 142 29.93 -19.45 56.59
N ASP A 143 30.99 -18.68 56.34
CA ASP A 143 31.12 -17.82 55.16
C ASP A 143 31.10 -18.62 53.85
N SER A 144 31.67 -19.82 53.85
CA SER A 144 31.63 -20.70 52.69
C SER A 144 30.22 -21.25 52.45
N LEU A 145 29.50 -21.65 53.50
CA LEU A 145 28.11 -22.12 53.41
C LEU A 145 27.16 -21.00 52.97
N GLU A 146 27.32 -19.79 53.52
CA GLU A 146 26.53 -18.62 53.11
C GLU A 146 26.77 -18.30 51.62
N ARG A 147 28.04 -18.24 51.18
CA ARG A 147 28.37 -18.02 49.77
C ARG A 147 27.80 -19.09 48.83
N LEU A 148 27.85 -20.36 49.23
CA LEU A 148 27.25 -21.46 48.45
C LEU A 148 25.72 -21.33 48.39
N THR A 149 25.08 -20.97 49.50
CA THR A 149 23.62 -20.76 49.55
C THR A 149 23.20 -19.60 48.65
N PHE A 150 23.91 -18.47 48.72
CA PHE A 150 23.67 -17.33 47.83
C PHE A 150 23.89 -17.67 46.36
N ALA A 151 24.93 -18.45 46.03
CA ALA A 151 25.19 -18.84 44.64
C ALA A 151 24.08 -19.75 44.08
N ILE A 152 23.52 -20.64 44.91
CA ILE A 152 22.40 -21.51 44.52
C ILE A 152 21.13 -20.69 44.34
N ASP A 153 20.79 -19.80 45.28
CA ASP A 153 19.59 -18.96 45.20
C ASP A 153 19.67 -17.97 44.02
N ALA A 154 20.85 -17.39 43.75
CA ALA A 154 21.05 -16.46 42.64
C ALA A 154 21.02 -17.11 41.26
N SER A 155 21.19 -18.44 41.16
CA SER A 155 21.17 -19.15 39.87
C SER A 155 19.76 -19.24 39.25
N GLU A 156 18.72 -19.00 40.05
CA GLU A 156 17.29 -19.17 39.69
C GLU A 156 16.93 -20.57 39.13
N GLU A 157 17.83 -21.55 39.27
CA GLU A 157 17.69 -22.92 38.77
C GLU A 157 17.13 -23.85 39.85
N GLY A 158 16.33 -24.83 39.42
CA GLY A 158 15.86 -25.90 40.27
C GLY A 158 16.96 -26.94 40.45
N MET A 159 17.43 -27.18 41.67
CA MET A 159 18.44 -28.21 41.93
C MET A 159 17.76 -29.45 42.50
N TRP A 160 18.24 -30.61 42.10
CA TRP A 160 17.89 -31.86 42.78
C TRP A 160 19.10 -32.78 42.93
N ASP A 161 19.11 -33.46 44.06
CA ASP A 161 20.18 -34.36 44.48
C ASP A 161 19.58 -35.73 44.79
N TRP A 162 19.95 -36.69 43.98
CA TRP A 162 19.41 -38.04 44.00
C TRP A 162 20.44 -39.00 44.57
N ASN A 163 20.08 -39.61 45.70
CA ASN A 163 20.76 -40.78 46.24
C ASN A 163 20.18 -42.05 45.58
N ILE A 164 21.02 -42.73 44.79
CA ILE A 164 20.61 -43.84 43.94
C ILE A 164 20.40 -45.12 44.77
N GLU A 165 21.14 -45.32 45.85
CA GLU A 165 20.99 -46.50 46.72
C GLU A 165 19.68 -46.45 47.52
N THR A 166 19.31 -45.29 48.04
CA THR A 166 18.12 -45.14 48.90
C THR A 166 16.87 -44.74 48.11
N GLY A 167 17.03 -44.32 46.85
CA GLY A 167 15.96 -43.73 46.04
C GLY A 167 15.50 -42.35 46.51
N HIS A 168 16.13 -41.79 47.56
CA HIS A 168 15.76 -40.51 48.13
C HIS A 168 16.27 -39.35 47.28
N VAL A 169 15.42 -38.35 47.10
CA VAL A 169 15.71 -37.18 46.29
C VAL A 169 15.46 -35.92 47.09
N PHE A 170 16.48 -35.08 47.21
CA PHE A 170 16.32 -33.71 47.66
C PHE A 170 15.95 -32.83 46.47
N PHE A 171 14.81 -32.15 46.54
CA PHE A 171 14.39 -31.13 45.57
C PHE A 171 14.52 -29.74 46.21
N SER A 172 15.20 -28.81 45.54
CA SER A 172 15.30 -27.44 46.00
C SER A 172 13.92 -26.76 45.99
N ARG A 173 13.76 -25.73 46.81
CA ARG A 173 12.54 -24.91 46.85
C ARG A 173 12.17 -24.37 45.46
N ARG A 174 13.16 -23.86 44.72
CA ARG A 174 12.99 -23.31 43.37
C ARG A 174 12.46 -24.35 42.36
N TRP A 175 12.92 -25.60 42.46
CA TRP A 175 12.43 -26.69 41.61
C TRP A 175 10.93 -26.97 41.83
N LYS A 176 10.47 -26.87 43.08
CA LYS A 176 9.04 -27.04 43.39
C LYS A 176 8.22 -25.83 42.90
N GLU A 177 8.74 -24.62 43.12
CA GLU A 177 8.10 -23.37 42.71
C GLU A 177 7.93 -23.25 41.19
N MET A 178 8.92 -23.65 40.38
CA MET A 178 8.79 -23.61 38.90
C MET A 178 7.66 -24.50 38.36
N LEU A 179 7.30 -25.56 39.09
CA LEU A 179 6.19 -26.46 38.74
C LEU A 179 4.86 -26.05 39.39
N GLY A 180 4.85 -24.96 40.16
CA GLY A 180 3.67 -24.44 40.87
C GLY A 180 3.33 -25.14 42.18
N TYR A 181 4.30 -25.83 42.80
CA TYR A 181 4.10 -26.57 44.05
C TYR A 181 4.80 -25.91 45.25
N SER A 182 4.21 -26.10 46.42
CA SER A 182 4.79 -25.72 47.72
C SER A 182 5.67 -26.82 48.30
N ASP A 183 6.49 -26.46 49.30
CA ASP A 183 7.54 -27.33 49.85
C ASP A 183 7.04 -28.69 50.41
N LYS A 184 5.78 -28.74 50.86
CA LYS A 184 5.16 -29.92 51.50
C LYS A 184 4.30 -30.77 50.56
N GLU A 185 4.08 -30.35 49.32
CA GLU A 185 3.16 -31.02 48.38
C GLU A 185 3.84 -32.12 47.54
N ILE A 186 5.17 -32.20 47.57
CA ILE A 186 5.96 -33.10 46.71
C ILE A 186 6.74 -34.09 47.57
N SER A 187 6.67 -35.38 47.19
CA SER A 187 7.43 -36.45 47.83
C SER A 187 8.91 -36.44 47.38
N SER A 188 9.81 -36.82 48.27
CA SER A 188 11.26 -36.87 48.01
C SER A 188 11.71 -38.18 47.35
N SER A 189 11.04 -38.56 46.25
CA SER A 189 11.31 -39.79 45.48
C SER A 189 11.52 -39.49 43.99
N VAL A 190 12.35 -40.28 43.32
CA VAL A 190 12.56 -40.21 41.86
C VAL A 190 11.28 -40.49 41.08
N GLU A 191 10.41 -41.35 41.62
CA GLU A 191 9.13 -41.68 40.99
C GLU A 191 8.23 -40.45 40.85
N GLU A 192 8.36 -39.50 41.77
CA GLU A 192 7.63 -38.24 41.78
C GLU A 192 8.03 -37.34 40.59
N TRP A 193 9.32 -37.34 40.25
CA TRP A 193 9.83 -36.68 39.04
C TRP A 193 9.34 -37.43 37.79
N LYS A 194 9.46 -38.76 37.76
CA LYS A 194 9.08 -39.58 36.59
C LYS A 194 7.61 -39.40 36.21
N LYS A 195 6.70 -39.25 37.18
CA LYS A 195 5.26 -38.97 36.95
C LYS A 195 4.98 -37.62 36.28
N ARG A 196 5.92 -36.67 36.38
CA ARG A 196 5.76 -35.31 35.84
C ARG A 196 6.43 -35.12 34.50
N VAL A 197 7.26 -36.05 34.03
CA VAL A 197 7.80 -35.98 32.67
C VAL A 197 6.66 -36.18 31.67
N HIS A 198 6.58 -35.35 30.65
CA HIS A 198 5.55 -35.47 29.61
C HIS A 198 5.65 -36.85 28.93
N PRO A 199 4.52 -37.56 28.67
CA PRO A 199 4.54 -38.94 28.16
C PRO A 199 5.32 -39.13 26.85
N GLU A 200 5.32 -38.11 25.98
CA GLU A 200 6.06 -38.13 24.71
C GLU A 200 7.59 -38.07 24.90
N ASP A 201 8.06 -37.42 25.96
CA ASP A 201 9.49 -37.16 26.19
C ASP A 201 10.12 -38.25 27.08
N LEU A 202 9.30 -39.06 27.76
CA LEU A 202 9.73 -40.03 28.78
C LEU A 202 10.74 -41.06 28.23
N ALA A 203 10.49 -41.59 27.02
CA ALA A 203 11.34 -42.63 26.43
C ALA A 203 12.77 -42.12 26.13
N GLU A 204 12.89 -40.87 25.67
CA GLU A 204 14.18 -40.25 25.37
C GLU A 204 14.94 -39.90 26.65
N VAL A 205 14.23 -39.34 27.64
CA VAL A 205 14.75 -39.00 28.97
C VAL A 205 15.34 -40.23 29.66
N GLU A 206 14.62 -41.36 29.68
CA GLU A 206 15.09 -42.59 30.32
C GLU A 206 16.31 -43.18 29.62
N SER A 207 16.31 -43.21 28.29
CA SER A 207 17.43 -43.72 27.50
C SER A 207 18.72 -42.95 27.75
N LEU A 208 18.65 -41.61 27.79
CA LEU A 208 19.82 -40.77 28.05
C LEU A 208 20.27 -40.88 29.51
N LEU A 209 19.32 -41.02 30.44
CA LEU A 209 19.62 -41.21 31.85
C LEU A 209 20.37 -42.53 32.09
N GLU A 210 19.91 -43.62 31.50
CA GLU A 210 20.56 -44.93 31.59
C GLU A 210 22.00 -44.90 31.02
N LYS A 211 22.20 -44.20 29.89
CA LYS A 211 23.54 -44.00 29.31
C LYS A 211 24.48 -43.22 30.26
N CYS A 212 23.97 -42.23 30.98
CA CYS A 212 24.76 -41.47 31.95
C CYS A 212 25.08 -42.31 33.21
N LEU A 213 24.11 -43.06 33.72
CA LEU A 213 24.28 -43.93 34.88
C LEU A 213 25.31 -45.03 34.62
N THR A 214 25.24 -45.66 33.44
CA THR A 214 26.18 -46.70 32.99
C THR A 214 27.57 -46.15 32.59
N GLY A 215 27.76 -44.83 32.60
CA GLY A 215 29.04 -44.19 32.31
C GLY A 215 29.40 -44.10 30.82
N LYS A 216 28.44 -44.38 29.92
CA LYS A 216 28.63 -44.22 28.46
C LYS A 216 28.72 -42.75 28.04
N THR A 217 28.14 -41.85 28.83
CA THR A 217 28.21 -40.39 28.62
C THR A 217 28.61 -39.70 29.94
N PRO A 218 29.61 -38.81 29.94
CA PRO A 218 30.13 -38.19 31.16
C PRO A 218 29.16 -37.17 31.79
N ASN A 219 28.31 -36.53 30.98
CA ASN A 219 27.35 -35.51 31.41
C ASN A 219 25.96 -35.84 30.84
N TYR A 220 24.92 -35.65 31.64
CA TYR A 220 23.52 -35.68 31.21
C TYR A 220 23.10 -34.26 30.83
N GLN A 221 22.56 -34.07 29.62
CA GLN A 221 21.98 -32.80 29.20
C GLN A 221 20.84 -33.06 28.22
N LEU A 222 19.63 -32.60 28.55
CA LEU A 222 18.45 -32.75 27.71
C LEU A 222 17.43 -31.63 27.97
N GLU A 223 16.71 -31.23 26.93
CA GLU A 223 15.54 -30.37 27.05
C GLU A 223 14.27 -31.21 26.95
N TYR A 224 13.37 -31.10 27.91
CA TYR A 224 12.10 -31.84 27.91
C TYR A 224 11.02 -31.10 28.69
N ARG A 225 9.78 -31.59 28.59
CA ARG A 225 8.61 -31.01 29.27
C ARG A 225 8.35 -31.70 30.60
N LEU A 226 8.16 -30.89 31.64
CA LEU A 226 7.55 -31.28 32.90
C LEU A 226 6.10 -30.78 32.97
N ILE A 227 5.25 -31.53 33.65
CA ILE A 227 3.83 -31.20 33.87
C ILE A 227 3.72 -30.47 35.21
N GLY A 228 3.26 -29.22 35.16
CA GLY A 228 2.97 -28.38 36.32
C GLY A 228 1.67 -28.79 37.02
N LYS A 229 1.44 -28.22 38.21
CA LYS A 229 0.24 -28.51 39.03
C LYS A 229 -1.08 -28.23 38.34
N ASP A 230 -1.10 -27.21 37.48
CA ASP A 230 -2.25 -26.77 36.68
C ASP A 230 -2.40 -27.52 35.34
N GLY A 231 -1.52 -28.49 35.07
CA GLY A 231 -1.46 -29.20 33.79
C GLY A 231 -0.67 -28.46 32.70
N SER A 232 -0.05 -27.31 33.02
CA SER A 232 0.83 -26.61 32.08
C SER A 232 2.09 -27.43 31.78
N SER A 233 2.63 -27.26 30.57
CA SER A 233 3.92 -27.84 30.18
C SER A 233 5.03 -26.84 30.46
N VAL A 234 5.89 -27.16 31.43
CA VAL A 234 7.09 -26.39 31.78
C VAL A 234 8.27 -26.97 31.02
N TRP A 235 8.86 -26.19 30.12
CA TRP A 235 10.07 -26.62 29.40
C TRP A 235 11.28 -26.45 30.30
N VAL A 236 12.06 -27.50 30.48
CA VAL A 236 13.26 -27.46 31.31
C VAL A 236 14.49 -27.95 30.55
N LEU A 237 15.60 -27.26 30.75
CA LEU A 237 16.93 -27.76 30.42
C LEU A 237 17.49 -28.47 31.67
N ASP A 238 17.54 -29.80 31.64
CA ASP A 238 18.10 -30.62 32.70
C ASP A 238 19.57 -30.91 32.40
N ARG A 239 20.45 -30.52 33.31
CA ARG A 239 21.88 -30.83 33.27
C ARG A 239 22.29 -31.55 34.53
N GLY A 240 22.81 -32.76 34.39
CA GLY A 240 23.14 -33.64 35.51
C GLY A 240 24.47 -34.35 35.39
N LYS A 241 25.04 -34.71 36.54
CA LYS A 241 26.28 -35.49 36.62
C LYS A 241 26.25 -36.45 37.80
N VAL A 242 26.78 -37.65 37.60
CA VAL A 242 27.06 -38.60 38.69
C VAL A 242 28.27 -38.11 39.48
N VAL A 243 28.07 -37.80 40.76
CA VAL A 243 29.11 -37.19 41.62
C VAL A 243 29.86 -38.22 42.46
N SER A 244 29.30 -39.42 42.66
CA SER A 244 29.97 -40.52 43.34
C SER A 244 29.58 -41.87 42.77
N ARG A 245 30.53 -42.82 42.78
CA ARG A 245 30.36 -44.21 42.36
C ARG A 245 30.95 -45.15 43.43
N ASN A 246 30.46 -46.38 43.51
CA ASN A 246 31.02 -47.40 44.40
C ASN A 246 32.28 -48.04 43.80
N SER A 247 32.93 -48.92 44.57
CA SER A 247 34.13 -49.67 44.15
C SER A 247 33.91 -50.58 42.93
N SER A 248 32.65 -50.96 42.65
CA SER A 248 32.25 -51.75 41.47
C SER A 248 31.94 -50.88 40.24
N GLY A 249 32.04 -49.55 40.35
CA GLY A 249 31.76 -48.59 39.29
C GLY A 249 30.29 -48.18 39.15
N GLU A 250 29.40 -48.65 40.04
CA GLU A 250 27.97 -48.32 40.02
C GLU A 250 27.73 -46.91 40.62
N PRO A 251 26.76 -46.15 40.09
CA PRO A 251 26.51 -44.77 40.53
C PRO A 251 25.81 -44.73 41.90
N LEU A 252 26.32 -43.91 42.82
CA LEU A 252 25.79 -43.75 44.17
C LEU A 252 24.94 -42.49 44.33
N ARG A 253 25.36 -41.38 43.71
CA ARG A 253 24.69 -40.08 43.82
C ARG A 253 24.78 -39.31 42.52
N MET A 254 23.68 -38.68 42.13
CA MET A 254 23.60 -37.83 40.94
C MET A 254 22.97 -36.49 41.32
N VAL A 255 23.64 -35.40 40.94
CA VAL A 255 23.13 -34.04 41.12
C VAL A 255 22.75 -33.49 39.76
N ARG A 256 21.61 -32.80 39.66
CA ARG A 256 21.23 -32.08 38.45
C ARG A 256 20.60 -30.72 38.77
N ILE A 257 20.54 -29.91 37.73
CA ILE A 257 19.95 -28.58 37.70
C ILE A 257 18.94 -28.51 36.56
N HIS A 258 17.83 -27.82 36.80
CA HIS A 258 16.76 -27.56 35.85
C HIS A 258 16.65 -26.05 35.66
N LYS A 259 16.88 -25.60 34.44
CA LYS A 259 16.60 -24.23 34.04
C LYS A 259 15.26 -24.17 33.32
N ASP A 260 14.36 -23.32 33.80
CA ASP A 260 13.08 -23.07 33.15
C ASP A 260 13.31 -22.32 31.82
N LEU A 261 12.92 -22.93 30.71
CA LEU A 261 12.98 -22.39 29.35
C LEU A 261 11.60 -21.98 28.82
N THR A 262 10.56 -22.04 29.64
CA THR A 262 9.17 -21.81 29.21
C THR A 262 8.99 -20.40 28.65
N GLN A 263 9.44 -19.37 29.37
CA GLN A 263 9.38 -17.98 28.90
C GLN A 263 10.29 -17.75 27.68
N HIS A 264 11.46 -18.39 27.65
CA HIS A 264 12.41 -18.24 26.54
C HIS A 264 11.82 -18.80 25.24
N ARG A 265 11.27 -20.02 25.26
CA ARG A 265 10.62 -20.62 24.09
C ARG A 265 9.35 -19.88 23.69
N ALA A 266 8.57 -19.39 24.64
CA ALA A 266 7.40 -18.56 24.34
C ALA A 266 7.81 -17.26 23.61
N ALA A 267 8.86 -16.59 24.07
CA ALA A 267 9.41 -15.40 23.42
C ALA A 267 9.99 -15.72 22.02
N GLU A 268 10.71 -16.83 21.89
CA GLU A 268 11.29 -17.26 20.60
C GLU A 268 10.19 -17.58 19.58
N MET A 269 9.17 -18.35 19.96
CA MET A 269 8.03 -18.64 19.08
C MET A 269 7.28 -17.37 18.69
N ARG A 270 7.11 -16.43 19.64
CA ARG A 270 6.49 -15.13 19.35
C ARG A 270 7.33 -14.32 18.35
N LEU A 271 8.64 -14.25 18.52
CA LEU A 271 9.54 -13.58 17.58
C LEU A 271 9.50 -14.22 16.20
N GLN A 272 9.45 -15.56 16.12
CA GLN A 272 9.32 -16.27 14.85
C GLN A 272 8.00 -15.96 14.14
N ARG A 273 6.87 -15.91 14.87
CA ARG A 273 5.57 -15.50 14.32
C ARG A 273 5.61 -14.07 13.81
N LEU A 274 6.13 -13.14 14.61
CA LEU A 274 6.22 -11.73 14.24
C LEU A 274 7.12 -11.51 13.01
N ASN A 275 8.27 -12.19 12.93
CA ASN A 275 9.15 -12.13 11.75
C ASN A 275 8.48 -12.67 10.48
N LYS A 276 7.67 -13.72 10.59
CA LYS A 276 6.88 -14.23 9.44
C LYS A 276 5.88 -13.17 8.96
N LEU A 277 5.15 -12.52 9.86
CA LEU A 277 4.21 -11.46 9.51
C LEU A 277 4.89 -10.23 8.92
N LEU A 278 6.04 -9.82 9.45
CA LEU A 278 6.84 -8.73 8.86
C LEU A 278 7.31 -9.08 7.44
N THR A 279 7.72 -10.33 7.21
CA THR A 279 8.09 -10.81 5.86
C THR A 279 6.89 -10.79 4.91
N LEU A 280 5.71 -11.20 5.40
CA LEU A 280 4.46 -11.14 4.66
C LEU A 280 4.13 -9.69 4.27
N MET A 281 4.21 -8.73 5.20
CA MET A 281 3.97 -7.31 4.90
C MET A 281 4.95 -6.76 3.87
N PHE A 282 6.25 -7.05 4.02
CA PHE A 282 7.26 -6.61 3.06
C PHE A 282 6.96 -7.13 1.64
N ARG A 283 6.61 -8.42 1.52
CA ARG A 283 6.27 -9.04 0.22
C ARG A 283 4.98 -8.50 -0.36
N ALA A 284 3.98 -8.27 0.49
CA ALA A 284 2.72 -7.67 0.06
C ALA A 284 2.94 -6.25 -0.48
N ASN A 285 3.77 -5.45 0.19
CA ASN A 285 4.07 -4.08 -0.23
C ASN A 285 4.93 -4.05 -1.52
N GLU A 286 5.90 -4.96 -1.66
CA GLU A 286 6.64 -5.17 -2.91
C GLU A 286 5.67 -5.50 -4.08
N PHE A 287 4.71 -6.39 -3.84
CA PHE A 287 3.72 -6.77 -4.84
C PHE A 287 2.77 -5.63 -5.20
N LEU A 288 2.39 -4.81 -4.22
CA LEU A 288 1.51 -3.67 -4.39
C LEU A 288 2.12 -2.61 -5.33
N ILE A 289 3.42 -2.35 -5.23
CA ILE A 289 4.13 -1.39 -6.09
C ILE A 289 4.17 -1.84 -7.56
N HIS A 290 4.19 -3.14 -7.82
CA HIS A 290 4.36 -3.70 -9.16
C HIS A 290 3.07 -4.14 -9.84
N ALA A 291 1.96 -4.21 -9.11
CA ALA A 291 0.68 -4.57 -9.67
C ALA A 291 0.20 -3.49 -10.66
N LYS A 292 -0.39 -3.92 -11.78
CA LYS A 292 -1.00 -3.04 -12.80
C LYS A 292 -2.51 -3.14 -12.87
N GLU A 293 -3.05 -4.23 -12.33
CA GLU A 293 -4.48 -4.53 -12.37
C GLU A 293 -4.96 -4.90 -10.96
N GLU A 294 -6.13 -4.38 -10.58
CA GLU A 294 -6.74 -4.61 -9.28
C GLU A 294 -6.96 -6.10 -9.00
N ALA A 295 -7.42 -6.87 -9.99
CA ALA A 295 -7.61 -8.32 -9.85
C ALA A 295 -6.29 -9.07 -9.62
N SER A 296 -5.21 -8.68 -10.32
CA SER A 296 -3.89 -9.27 -10.12
C SER A 296 -3.33 -8.92 -8.75
N LEU A 297 -3.53 -7.68 -8.29
CA LEU A 297 -3.13 -7.20 -6.96
C LEU A 297 -3.76 -8.06 -5.86
N LEU A 298 -5.09 -8.16 -5.86
CA LEU A 298 -5.84 -8.87 -4.82
C LEU A 298 -5.51 -10.37 -4.78
N ASN A 299 -5.40 -11.01 -5.93
CA ASN A 299 -5.05 -12.44 -6.00
C ASN A 299 -3.64 -12.70 -5.48
N GLY A 300 -2.66 -11.90 -5.90
CA GLY A 300 -1.29 -12.07 -5.41
C GLY A 300 -1.13 -11.79 -3.92
N LEU A 301 -1.88 -10.82 -3.38
CA LEU A 301 -1.91 -10.55 -1.94
C LEU A 301 -2.53 -11.70 -1.15
N CYS A 302 -3.67 -12.25 -1.60
CA CYS A 302 -4.25 -13.43 -0.97
C CYS A 302 -3.27 -14.62 -1.00
N ASP A 303 -2.57 -14.81 -2.11
CA ASP A 303 -1.52 -15.82 -2.26
C ASP A 303 -0.36 -15.63 -1.28
N ILE A 304 0.11 -14.39 -1.12
CA ILE A 304 1.17 -14.05 -0.16
C ILE A 304 0.70 -14.34 1.26
N VAL A 305 -0.51 -13.92 1.63
CA VAL A 305 -1.08 -14.16 2.96
C VAL A 305 -1.23 -15.66 3.22
N ALA A 306 -1.81 -16.41 2.29
CA ALA A 306 -2.02 -17.85 2.47
C ALA A 306 -0.70 -18.64 2.50
N LYS A 307 0.26 -18.34 1.61
CA LYS A 307 1.50 -19.13 1.47
C LYS A 307 2.57 -18.74 2.49
N ILE A 308 2.82 -17.45 2.71
CA ILE A 308 3.87 -16.96 3.62
C ILE A 308 3.34 -16.94 5.07
N GLY A 309 2.08 -16.54 5.25
CA GLY A 309 1.42 -16.55 6.55
C GLY A 309 1.00 -17.94 7.03
N ASP A 310 1.06 -18.96 6.16
CA ASP A 310 0.63 -20.34 6.43
C ASP A 310 -0.84 -20.42 6.90
N PHE A 311 -1.68 -19.52 6.36
CA PHE A 311 -3.10 -19.50 6.66
C PHE A 311 -3.87 -20.43 5.70
N PRO A 312 -4.80 -21.27 6.21
CA PRO A 312 -5.58 -22.20 5.38
C PRO A 312 -6.47 -21.51 4.34
N LEU A 313 -6.86 -20.25 4.57
CA LEU A 313 -7.67 -19.46 3.66
C LEU A 313 -7.46 -17.96 3.90
N ALA A 314 -7.20 -17.23 2.82
CA ALA A 314 -7.25 -15.78 2.75
C ALA A 314 -8.06 -15.38 1.51
N TRP A 315 -9.01 -14.46 1.66
CA TRP A 315 -9.84 -14.03 0.55
C TRP A 315 -10.38 -12.62 0.73
N VAL A 316 -10.72 -11.98 -0.38
CA VAL A 316 -11.29 -10.63 -0.43
C VAL A 316 -12.65 -10.68 -1.10
N ALA A 317 -13.61 -9.98 -0.52
CA ALA A 317 -14.95 -9.80 -1.09
C ALA A 317 -15.29 -8.33 -1.24
N PHE A 318 -15.98 -7.98 -2.33
CA PHE A 318 -16.52 -6.64 -2.56
C PHE A 318 -18.04 -6.62 -2.49
N LYS A 319 -18.59 -5.44 -2.15
CA LYS A 319 -20.04 -5.22 -2.20
C LYS A 319 -20.51 -5.24 -3.66
N ARG A 320 -21.50 -6.09 -3.98
CA ARG A 320 -22.21 -5.99 -5.26
C ARG A 320 -23.22 -4.84 -5.21
N PRO A 321 -23.18 -3.89 -6.16
CA PRO A 321 -24.19 -2.83 -6.26
C PRO A 321 -25.59 -3.43 -6.52
N GLY A 322 -26.61 -3.00 -5.77
CA GLY A 322 -28.02 -3.38 -5.99
C GLY A 322 -28.51 -4.63 -5.24
N GLU A 323 -27.73 -5.70 -5.16
CA GLU A 323 -28.20 -7.01 -4.63
C GLU A 323 -27.93 -7.22 -3.12
N LYS A 324 -27.22 -6.29 -2.45
CA LYS A 324 -26.79 -6.39 -1.03
C LYS A 324 -26.00 -7.68 -0.67
N THR A 325 -25.45 -8.33 -1.68
CA THR A 325 -24.59 -9.52 -1.59
C THR A 325 -23.10 -9.13 -1.66
N LEU A 326 -22.24 -10.07 -1.27
CA LEU A 326 -20.80 -9.96 -1.41
C LEU A 326 -20.29 -10.88 -2.53
N ASP A 327 -19.43 -10.34 -3.39
CA ASP A 327 -18.77 -11.10 -4.45
C ASP A 327 -17.33 -11.41 -4.04
N PRO A 328 -16.92 -12.69 -4.00
CA PRO A 328 -15.52 -13.06 -3.87
C PRO A 328 -14.74 -12.57 -5.10
N VAL A 329 -13.75 -11.70 -4.89
CA VAL A 329 -12.93 -11.11 -5.97
C VAL A 329 -11.51 -11.67 -6.01
N ALA A 330 -11.02 -12.22 -4.89
CA ALA A 330 -9.76 -12.93 -4.82
C ALA A 330 -9.82 -13.97 -3.70
N VAL A 331 -9.26 -15.15 -3.92
CA VAL A 331 -9.28 -16.26 -2.96
C VAL A 331 -7.99 -17.06 -3.08
N SER A 332 -7.36 -17.38 -1.95
CA SER A 332 -6.20 -18.27 -1.90
C SER A 332 -6.16 -19.12 -0.63
N GLY A 333 -5.51 -20.26 -0.70
CA GLY A 333 -5.37 -21.22 0.39
C GLY A 333 -5.93 -22.60 0.07
N LYS A 334 -5.84 -23.51 1.05
CA LYS A 334 -6.32 -24.90 0.94
C LYS A 334 -7.85 -24.96 0.88
N ALA A 335 -8.55 -24.08 1.59
CA ALA A 335 -10.01 -24.02 1.65
C ALA A 335 -10.62 -23.01 0.65
N LYS A 336 -10.00 -22.83 -0.52
CA LYS A 336 -10.41 -21.82 -1.52
C LYS A 336 -11.81 -21.99 -2.12
N ASP A 337 -12.41 -23.17 -1.99
CA ASP A 337 -13.76 -23.42 -2.51
C ASP A 337 -14.85 -22.91 -1.55
N TYR A 338 -14.50 -22.71 -0.27
CA TYR A 338 -15.43 -22.25 0.77
C TYR A 338 -16.18 -20.95 0.41
N PRO A 339 -15.53 -19.86 -0.04
CA PRO A 339 -16.23 -18.60 -0.35
C PRO A 339 -17.28 -18.69 -1.45
N PHE A 340 -17.21 -19.71 -2.31
CA PHE A 340 -18.17 -19.90 -3.41
C PHE A 340 -19.34 -20.82 -3.03
N GLU A 341 -19.22 -21.58 -1.93
CA GLU A 341 -20.29 -22.44 -1.40
C GLU A 341 -21.23 -21.70 -0.43
N VAL A 342 -20.88 -20.48 -0.02
CA VAL A 342 -21.61 -19.72 1.00
C VAL A 342 -22.21 -18.43 0.46
N ALA A 343 -23.48 -18.19 0.77
CA ALA A 343 -24.11 -16.90 0.52
C ALA A 343 -23.86 -15.96 1.71
N ILE A 344 -23.28 -14.79 1.46
CA ILE A 344 -23.01 -13.78 2.49
C ILE A 344 -23.56 -12.43 2.02
N THR A 345 -24.23 -11.73 2.92
CA THR A 345 -24.83 -10.41 2.67
C THR A 345 -24.25 -9.36 3.61
N TRP A 346 -24.55 -8.09 3.34
CA TRP A 346 -24.19 -6.97 4.23
C TRP A 346 -25.41 -6.17 4.71
N ASP A 347 -26.58 -6.83 4.74
CA ASP A 347 -27.87 -6.27 5.14
C ASP A 347 -28.25 -6.56 6.61
N GLU A 348 -29.53 -6.51 6.95
CA GLU A 348 -30.03 -6.80 8.31
C GLU A 348 -30.37 -8.29 8.52
N SER A 349 -30.10 -9.15 7.52
CA SER A 349 -30.42 -10.57 7.61
C SER A 349 -29.43 -11.35 8.48
N GLU A 350 -29.75 -12.61 8.78
CA GLU A 350 -28.83 -13.50 9.49
C GLU A 350 -27.55 -13.79 8.70
N LEU A 351 -27.60 -13.62 7.37
CA LEU A 351 -26.46 -13.83 6.46
C LEU A 351 -25.41 -12.70 6.53
N SER A 352 -25.68 -11.61 7.25
CA SER A 352 -24.69 -10.55 7.51
C SER A 352 -23.97 -10.70 8.85
N ARG A 353 -24.35 -11.70 9.68
CA ARG A 353 -23.75 -11.92 11.00
C ARG A 353 -22.34 -12.49 10.95
N SER A 354 -21.90 -13.03 9.81
CA SER A 354 -20.52 -13.50 9.62
C SER A 354 -19.49 -12.42 9.94
N ALA A 355 -18.24 -12.82 10.23
CA ALA A 355 -17.17 -11.86 10.53
C ALA A 355 -17.01 -10.83 9.40
N ILE A 356 -17.08 -11.26 8.13
CA ILE A 356 -16.99 -10.38 6.96
C ILE A 356 -18.21 -9.46 6.81
N GLY A 357 -19.43 -9.97 7.01
CA GLY A 357 -20.64 -9.16 6.93
C GLY A 357 -20.66 -8.07 8.00
N LYS A 358 -20.25 -8.41 9.23
CA LYS A 358 -20.09 -7.45 10.33
C LYS A 358 -19.00 -6.42 10.04
N ALA A 359 -17.81 -6.84 9.62
CA ALA A 359 -16.71 -5.92 9.32
C ALA A 359 -17.11 -4.90 8.26
N ILE A 360 -17.84 -5.35 7.23
CA ILE A 360 -18.34 -4.50 6.16
C ILE A 360 -19.43 -3.52 6.64
N LYS A 361 -20.29 -3.95 7.58
CA LYS A 361 -21.38 -3.13 8.15
C LYS A 361 -20.85 -2.09 9.14
N THR A 362 -19.90 -2.45 10.00
CA THR A 362 -19.38 -1.58 11.05
C THR A 362 -18.21 -0.72 10.59
N GLY A 363 -17.48 -1.16 9.55
CA GLY A 363 -16.20 -0.56 9.18
C GLY A 363 -15.10 -0.79 10.22
N MET A 364 -15.23 -1.83 11.06
CA MET A 364 -14.26 -2.22 12.08
C MET A 364 -13.80 -3.65 11.87
N THR A 365 -12.57 -3.97 12.30
CA THR A 365 -12.05 -5.33 12.29
C THR A 365 -12.83 -6.24 13.24
N ILE A 366 -13.20 -7.43 12.77
CA ILE A 366 -13.95 -8.42 13.54
C ILE A 366 -13.11 -9.68 13.70
N ILE A 367 -12.86 -10.06 14.95
CA ILE A 367 -12.08 -11.26 15.31
C ILE A 367 -13.03 -12.31 15.88
N THR A 368 -13.02 -13.50 15.29
CA THR A 368 -13.73 -14.67 15.81
C THR A 368 -12.71 -15.67 16.34
N ARG A 369 -12.56 -15.74 17.66
CA ARG A 369 -11.58 -16.61 18.34
C ARG A 369 -11.91 -18.09 18.27
N SER A 370 -13.20 -18.44 18.30
CA SER A 370 -13.69 -19.82 18.08
C SER A 370 -14.97 -19.76 17.27
N ILE A 371 -14.90 -20.27 16.04
CA ILE A 371 -16.04 -20.36 15.11
C ILE A 371 -17.06 -21.37 15.62
N ASP A 372 -16.60 -22.48 16.20
CA ASP A 372 -17.49 -23.53 16.73
C ASP A 372 -18.38 -23.01 17.86
N ARG A 373 -17.84 -22.14 18.73
CA ARG A 373 -18.58 -21.57 19.87
C ARG A 373 -19.32 -20.27 19.53
N SER A 374 -19.10 -19.71 18.34
CA SER A 374 -19.68 -18.41 17.97
C SER A 374 -21.11 -18.56 17.42
N PRO A 375 -22.11 -17.88 18.00
CA PRO A 375 -23.46 -17.87 17.44
C PRO A 375 -23.54 -17.15 16.09
N ASP A 376 -22.55 -16.30 15.78
CA ASP A 376 -22.51 -15.52 14.54
C ASP A 376 -22.31 -16.37 13.28
N TYR A 377 -21.77 -17.59 13.45
CA TYR A 377 -21.47 -18.51 12.35
C TYR A 377 -22.57 -19.56 12.13
N LEU A 378 -23.67 -19.55 12.89
CA LEU A 378 -24.75 -20.53 12.81
C LEU A 378 -25.18 -20.91 11.37
N PRO A 379 -25.39 -19.96 10.43
CA PRO A 379 -25.81 -20.30 9.07
C PRO A 379 -24.77 -21.06 8.24
N TRP A 380 -23.48 -20.96 8.56
CA TRP A 380 -22.38 -21.55 7.78
C TRP A 380 -21.53 -22.53 8.58
N LYS A 381 -21.91 -22.83 9.83
CA LYS A 381 -21.09 -23.56 10.79
C LYS A 381 -20.63 -24.91 10.25
N ASP A 382 -21.55 -25.69 9.70
CA ASP A 382 -21.26 -27.01 9.14
C ASP A 382 -20.31 -26.93 7.93
N THR A 383 -20.52 -25.93 7.06
CA THR A 383 -19.67 -25.70 5.89
C THR A 383 -18.28 -25.23 6.27
N VAL A 384 -18.14 -24.29 7.23
CA VAL A 384 -16.84 -23.78 7.69
C VAL A 384 -16.01 -24.87 8.36
N LEU A 385 -16.65 -25.66 9.23
CA LEU A 385 -15.99 -26.75 9.96
C LEU A 385 -15.59 -27.92 9.05
N LYS A 386 -16.33 -28.18 7.97
CA LYS A 386 -15.94 -29.15 6.92
C LYS A 386 -14.56 -28.83 6.33
N TYR A 387 -14.20 -27.55 6.24
CA TYR A 387 -12.89 -27.09 5.76
C TYR A 387 -11.82 -26.97 6.87
N GLY A 388 -12.14 -27.36 8.12
CA GLY A 388 -11.20 -27.36 9.25
C GLY A 388 -10.90 -25.99 9.84
N LEU A 389 -11.67 -24.95 9.48
CA LEU A 389 -11.44 -23.58 9.90
C LEU A 389 -12.06 -23.33 11.29
N LYS A 390 -11.26 -22.82 12.24
CA LYS A 390 -11.65 -22.67 13.65
C LYS A 390 -11.64 -21.24 14.16
N ALA A 391 -10.89 -20.34 13.53
CA ALA A 391 -10.86 -18.92 13.86
C ALA A 391 -10.78 -18.07 12.59
N SER A 392 -11.17 -16.79 12.67
CA SER A 392 -11.08 -15.86 11.55
C SER A 392 -10.89 -14.42 12.01
N VAL A 393 -10.19 -13.63 11.19
CA VAL A 393 -10.16 -12.17 11.27
C VAL A 393 -10.69 -11.59 9.96
N ALA A 394 -11.62 -10.65 10.06
CA ALA A 394 -12.19 -9.92 8.93
C ALA A 394 -11.89 -8.44 9.07
N ILE A 395 -11.20 -7.87 8.08
CA ILE A 395 -10.68 -6.50 8.10
C ILE A 395 -11.34 -5.73 6.95
N PRO A 396 -11.98 -4.58 7.21
CA PRO A 396 -12.64 -3.79 6.17
C PRO A 396 -11.62 -3.15 5.22
N LEU A 397 -11.96 -3.06 3.94
CA LEU A 397 -11.20 -2.32 2.93
C LEU A 397 -11.93 -1.01 2.60
N LEU A 398 -11.21 0.12 2.70
CA LEU A 398 -11.79 1.46 2.61
C LEU A 398 -11.24 2.25 1.42
N VAL A 399 -12.12 2.74 0.55
CA VAL A 399 -11.77 3.70 -0.50
C VAL A 399 -12.62 4.95 -0.29
N ASP A 400 -11.99 6.13 -0.26
CA ASP A 400 -12.66 7.42 0.01
C ASP A 400 -13.55 7.42 1.27
N LYS A 401 -13.07 6.78 2.35
CA LYS A 401 -13.78 6.60 3.63
C LYS A 401 -15.07 5.76 3.53
N ARG A 402 -15.28 5.05 2.41
CA ARG A 402 -16.37 4.10 2.23
C ARG A 402 -15.84 2.68 2.24
N VAL A 403 -16.51 1.80 2.98
CA VAL A 403 -16.16 0.37 2.98
C VAL A 403 -16.60 -0.25 1.66
N ILE A 404 -15.64 -0.63 0.83
CA ILE A 404 -15.89 -1.27 -0.48
C ILE A 404 -15.97 -2.80 -0.37
N GLY A 405 -15.38 -3.37 0.68
CA GLY A 405 -15.26 -4.80 0.87
C GLY A 405 -14.51 -5.15 2.15
N SER A 406 -14.03 -6.38 2.24
CA SER A 406 -13.23 -6.84 3.38
C SER A 406 -12.27 -7.97 2.97
N LEU A 407 -11.08 -7.96 3.57
CA LEU A 407 -10.11 -9.05 3.57
C LEU A 407 -10.41 -9.96 4.76
N VAL A 408 -10.48 -11.26 4.54
CA VAL A 408 -10.74 -12.25 5.59
C VAL A 408 -9.69 -13.33 5.56
N ILE A 409 -9.17 -13.65 6.74
CA ILE A 409 -8.13 -14.66 6.94
C ILE A 409 -8.63 -15.65 7.99
N TYR A 410 -8.47 -16.94 7.72
CA TYR A 410 -8.87 -18.01 8.63
C TYR A 410 -7.66 -18.77 9.17
N SER A 411 -7.86 -19.46 10.30
CA SER A 411 -6.88 -20.35 10.93
C SER A 411 -7.51 -21.70 11.30
N GLU A 412 -6.69 -22.75 11.31
CA GLU A 412 -7.04 -24.11 11.77
C GLU A 412 -7.00 -24.23 13.31
N TYR A 413 -6.46 -23.21 13.99
CA TYR A 413 -6.33 -23.14 15.45
C TYR A 413 -7.38 -22.19 16.04
N GLU A 414 -7.88 -22.53 17.23
CA GLU A 414 -8.66 -21.57 18.04
C GLU A 414 -7.71 -20.52 18.63
N ASP A 415 -8.25 -19.32 18.86
CA ASP A 415 -7.53 -18.18 19.43
C ASP A 415 -6.22 -17.84 18.71
N ALA A 416 -6.21 -18.00 17.39
CA ALA A 416 -5.01 -17.92 16.58
C ALA A 416 -4.50 -16.50 16.29
N PHE A 417 -5.32 -15.47 16.55
CA PHE A 417 -5.02 -14.08 16.20
C PHE A 417 -4.89 -13.23 17.46
N ASP A 418 -3.66 -12.81 17.77
CA ASP A 418 -3.42 -11.88 18.87
C ASP A 418 -3.54 -10.40 18.45
N SER A 419 -3.44 -9.47 19.41
CA SER A 419 -3.59 -8.04 19.14
C SER A 419 -2.49 -7.43 18.28
N GLU A 420 -1.26 -7.93 18.36
CA GLU A 420 -0.15 -7.44 17.54
C GLU A 420 -0.26 -7.97 16.10
N GLU A 421 -0.62 -9.24 15.94
CA GLU A 421 -0.85 -9.86 14.64
C GLU A 421 -1.99 -9.18 13.90
N VAL A 422 -3.12 -8.92 14.58
CA VAL A 422 -4.25 -8.20 14.00
C VAL A 422 -3.85 -6.80 13.56
N ARG A 423 -3.05 -6.08 14.37
CA ARG A 423 -2.59 -4.73 14.02
C ARG A 423 -1.76 -4.71 12.72
N LEU A 424 -0.88 -5.68 12.53
CA LEU A 424 -0.09 -5.80 11.30
C LEU A 424 -0.96 -6.15 10.08
N LEU A 425 -1.97 -6.99 10.26
CA LEU A 425 -2.93 -7.31 9.20
C LEU A 425 -3.84 -6.12 8.86
N GLU A 426 -4.16 -5.26 9.84
CA GLU A 426 -4.86 -4.00 9.62
C GLU A 426 -4.01 -3.02 8.80
N GLU A 427 -2.73 -2.86 9.14
CA GLU A 427 -1.79 -2.05 8.34
C GLU A 427 -1.70 -2.57 6.89
N LEU A 428 -1.65 -3.90 6.71
CA LEU A 428 -1.71 -4.50 5.38
C LEU A 428 -3.02 -4.16 4.65
N ALA A 429 -4.17 -4.27 5.31
CA ALA A 429 -5.46 -3.95 4.68
C ALA A 429 -5.57 -2.45 4.32
N GLU A 430 -4.97 -1.56 5.11
CA GLU A 430 -4.83 -0.14 4.80
C GLU A 430 -3.96 0.09 3.57
N ASP A 431 -2.79 -0.56 3.48
CA ASP A 431 -1.91 -0.49 2.32
C ASP A 431 -2.63 -0.98 1.05
N ILE A 432 -3.35 -2.10 1.13
CA ILE A 432 -4.18 -2.62 0.04
C ILE A 432 -5.25 -1.62 -0.38
N SER A 433 -5.95 -1.05 0.60
CA SER A 433 -6.99 -0.04 0.37
C SER A 433 -6.42 1.19 -0.36
N PHE A 434 -5.24 1.65 0.05
CA PHE A 434 -4.52 2.73 -0.60
C PHE A 434 -4.07 2.37 -2.02
N GLY A 435 -3.55 1.15 -2.24
CA GLY A 435 -3.17 0.65 -3.55
C GLY A 435 -4.35 0.61 -4.53
N ILE A 436 -5.50 0.08 -4.10
CA ILE A 436 -6.74 0.06 -4.90
C ILE A 436 -7.17 1.49 -5.26
N SER A 437 -7.20 2.39 -4.28
CA SER A 437 -7.55 3.80 -4.51
C SER A 437 -6.63 4.45 -5.54
N SER A 438 -5.33 4.27 -5.39
CA SER A 438 -4.32 4.83 -6.30
C SER A 438 -4.49 4.31 -7.73
N MET A 439 -4.69 3.00 -7.89
CA MET A 439 -4.90 2.38 -9.21
C MET A 439 -6.19 2.87 -9.88
N ARG A 440 -7.27 3.03 -9.12
CA ARG A 440 -8.54 3.54 -9.65
C ARG A 440 -8.43 5.00 -10.08
N ILE A 441 -7.71 5.83 -9.31
CA ILE A 441 -7.41 7.22 -9.67
C ILE A 441 -6.54 7.28 -10.93
N GLU A 442 -5.49 6.46 -11.02
CA GLU A 442 -4.63 6.41 -12.19
C GLU A 442 -5.41 5.98 -13.44
N ALA A 443 -6.27 4.97 -13.34
CA ALA A 443 -7.14 4.55 -14.43
C ALA A 443 -8.12 5.65 -14.86
N GLN A 444 -8.68 6.42 -13.92
CA GLN A 444 -9.54 7.57 -14.22
C GLN A 444 -8.76 8.68 -14.95
N LEU A 445 -7.53 8.99 -14.50
CA LEU A 445 -6.67 10.01 -15.11
C LEU A 445 -6.21 9.59 -16.50
N GLU A 446 -5.81 8.33 -16.68
CA GLU A 446 -5.48 7.78 -18.01
C GLU A 446 -6.67 7.87 -18.96
N HIS A 447 -7.87 7.54 -18.49
CA HIS A 447 -9.10 7.67 -19.27
C HIS A 447 -9.35 9.13 -19.69
N GLN A 448 -9.34 10.08 -18.73
CA GLN A 448 -9.53 11.50 -19.02
C GLN A 448 -8.48 12.06 -19.99
N SER A 449 -7.21 11.69 -19.81
CA SER A 449 -6.12 12.05 -20.72
C SER A 449 -6.32 11.47 -22.13
N GLY A 450 -6.77 10.21 -22.21
CA GLY A 450 -7.12 9.54 -23.46
C GLY A 450 -8.25 10.25 -24.21
N VAL A 451 -9.33 10.62 -23.51
CA VAL A 451 -10.44 11.38 -24.10
C VAL A 451 -9.94 12.74 -24.58
N LEU A 452 -9.25 13.54 -23.75
CA LEU A 452 -8.71 14.85 -24.17
C LEU A 452 -7.79 14.78 -25.39
N SER A 453 -6.99 13.71 -25.50
CA SER A 453 -6.16 13.44 -26.67
C SER A 453 -7.00 13.17 -27.93
N SER A 454 -8.09 12.40 -27.83
CA SER A 454 -9.05 12.21 -28.93
C SER A 454 -9.61 13.53 -29.41
N ILE A 455 -10.03 14.42 -28.51
CA ILE A 455 -10.61 15.74 -28.85
C ILE A 455 -9.62 16.57 -29.64
N ARG A 456 -8.39 16.68 -29.15
CA ARG A 456 -7.35 17.44 -29.85
C ARG A 456 -7.09 16.90 -31.26
N ARG A 457 -7.18 15.58 -31.45
CA ARG A 457 -7.02 14.95 -32.78
C ARG A 457 -8.22 15.23 -33.68
N VAL A 458 -9.45 15.14 -33.17
CA VAL A 458 -10.67 15.49 -33.90
C VAL A 458 -10.64 16.97 -34.31
N ASN A 459 -10.25 17.89 -33.41
CA ASN A 459 -10.19 19.32 -33.74
C ASN A 459 -9.13 19.65 -34.81
N ARG A 460 -8.03 18.88 -34.88
CA ARG A 460 -7.09 18.96 -36.02
C ARG A 460 -7.67 18.38 -37.31
N LEU A 461 -8.41 17.29 -37.21
CA LEU A 461 -9.07 16.66 -38.35
C LEU A 461 -10.10 17.60 -38.99
N ILE A 462 -10.92 18.27 -38.17
CA ILE A 462 -11.93 19.25 -38.60
C ILE A 462 -11.33 20.36 -39.49
N VAL A 463 -10.09 20.77 -39.22
CA VAL A 463 -9.41 21.84 -39.99
C VAL A 463 -8.79 21.32 -41.29
N THR A 464 -8.46 20.02 -41.36
CA THR A 464 -7.69 19.45 -42.48
C THR A 464 -8.55 18.69 -43.48
N GLU A 465 -9.69 18.16 -43.05
CA GLU A 465 -10.57 17.32 -43.86
C GLU A 465 -11.63 18.14 -44.59
N ASN A 466 -11.83 17.85 -45.87
CA ASN A 466 -12.77 18.58 -46.73
C ASN A 466 -13.97 17.72 -47.17
N ASP A 467 -13.95 16.43 -46.84
CA ASP A 467 -15.03 15.50 -47.15
C ASP A 467 -15.77 15.07 -45.88
N ILE A 468 -17.09 15.10 -45.94
CA ILE A 468 -17.95 14.83 -44.77
C ILE A 468 -17.90 13.36 -44.37
N ASP A 469 -17.85 12.44 -45.34
CA ASP A 469 -17.85 11.00 -45.09
C ASP A 469 -16.51 10.56 -44.47
N ASP A 470 -15.40 11.12 -44.98
CA ASP A 470 -14.08 10.92 -44.37
C ASP A 470 -13.98 11.55 -42.97
N LEU A 471 -14.59 12.73 -42.75
CA LEU A 471 -14.59 13.38 -41.45
C LEU A 471 -15.29 12.52 -40.39
N ILE A 472 -16.50 12.02 -40.67
CA ILE A 472 -17.22 11.17 -39.70
C ILE A 472 -16.50 9.84 -39.47
N LYS A 473 -15.94 9.23 -40.52
CA LYS A 473 -15.21 7.96 -40.42
C LYS A 473 -13.96 8.08 -39.56
N LYS A 474 -13.08 9.03 -39.90
CA LYS A 474 -11.84 9.28 -39.15
C LYS A 474 -12.14 9.77 -37.73
N SER A 475 -13.22 10.54 -37.52
CA SER A 475 -13.66 10.93 -36.18
C SER A 475 -14.05 9.72 -35.33
N ALA A 476 -14.87 8.80 -35.86
CA ALA A 476 -15.24 7.58 -35.14
C ALA A 476 -14.02 6.71 -34.79
N GLU A 477 -13.07 6.57 -35.72
CA GLU A 477 -11.81 5.86 -35.48
C GLU A 477 -10.99 6.51 -34.36
N LEU A 478 -10.82 7.85 -34.38
CA LEU A 478 -10.06 8.61 -33.38
C LEU A 478 -10.69 8.55 -31.97
N MET A 479 -12.01 8.50 -31.89
CA MET A 479 -12.72 8.40 -30.61
C MET A 479 -12.48 7.05 -29.92
N THR A 480 -12.29 5.99 -30.71
CA THR A 480 -12.00 4.63 -30.19
C THR A 480 -10.49 4.32 -30.08
N GLY A 481 -9.65 4.92 -30.93
CA GLY A 481 -8.24 4.54 -31.07
C GLY A 481 -7.31 4.98 -29.93
N SER A 482 -7.72 5.93 -29.08
CA SER A 482 -6.90 6.47 -27.98
C SER A 482 -7.31 6.04 -26.57
N ARG A 483 -7.98 4.88 -26.43
CA ARG A 483 -8.51 4.36 -25.14
C ARG A 483 -9.52 5.30 -24.45
N GLY A 484 -10.05 6.29 -25.17
CA GLY A 484 -11.14 7.14 -24.69
C GLY A 484 -12.43 6.34 -24.61
N PHE A 485 -13.12 6.20 -25.74
CA PHE A 485 -14.39 5.48 -25.83
C PHE A 485 -14.18 4.04 -26.32
N GLU A 486 -14.99 3.09 -25.86
CA GLU A 486 -14.89 1.71 -26.32
C GLU A 486 -15.43 1.55 -27.74
N ARG A 487 -16.55 2.22 -28.03
CA ARG A 487 -17.21 2.22 -29.34
C ARG A 487 -17.72 3.60 -29.67
N CYS A 488 -17.79 3.91 -30.95
CA CYS A 488 -18.30 5.18 -31.45
C CYS A 488 -19.12 4.94 -32.71
N MET A 489 -20.30 5.54 -32.78
CA MET A 489 -21.18 5.54 -33.95
C MET A 489 -21.63 6.96 -34.25
N ILE A 490 -21.53 7.34 -35.53
CA ILE A 490 -21.95 8.65 -36.04
C ILE A 490 -22.88 8.38 -37.23
N LEU A 491 -24.03 9.03 -37.26
CA LEU A 491 -24.95 8.99 -38.39
C LEU A 491 -25.34 10.39 -38.82
N LEU A 492 -25.56 10.56 -40.12
CA LEU A 492 -26.04 11.79 -40.73
C LEU A 492 -27.34 11.51 -41.44
N THR A 493 -28.30 12.41 -41.28
CA THR A 493 -29.60 12.37 -41.95
C THR A 493 -29.78 13.56 -42.88
N ASN A 494 -30.65 13.39 -43.87
CA ASN A 494 -31.07 14.45 -44.77
C ASN A 494 -32.59 14.36 -44.92
N ASN A 495 -33.31 15.33 -44.38
CA ASN A 495 -34.79 15.33 -44.30
C ASN A 495 -35.38 14.10 -43.57
N GLY A 496 -34.66 13.55 -42.59
CA GLY A 496 -35.09 12.38 -41.82
C GLY A 496 -34.60 11.04 -42.36
N ASP A 497 -34.18 10.98 -43.63
CA ASP A 497 -33.61 9.76 -44.21
C ASP A 497 -32.11 9.67 -43.93
N LEU A 498 -31.61 8.44 -43.74
CA LEU A 498 -30.19 8.17 -43.56
C LEU A 498 -29.40 8.59 -44.80
N SER A 499 -28.38 9.43 -44.61
CA SER A 499 -27.53 9.94 -45.69
C SER A 499 -26.12 9.34 -45.67
N SER A 500 -25.54 9.16 -44.49
CA SER A 500 -24.21 8.62 -44.29
C SER A 500 -24.03 8.16 -42.84
N TRP A 501 -23.10 7.24 -42.58
CA TRP A 501 -22.80 6.76 -41.23
C TRP A 501 -21.38 6.21 -41.12
N ALA A 502 -20.87 6.18 -39.89
CA ALA A 502 -19.59 5.59 -39.53
C ALA A 502 -19.68 4.93 -38.15
N ALA A 503 -19.00 3.80 -37.98
CA ALA A 503 -18.90 3.11 -36.70
C ALA A 503 -17.49 2.56 -36.49
N SER A 504 -17.01 2.59 -35.25
CA SER A 504 -15.73 2.03 -34.83
C SER A 504 -15.83 1.38 -33.44
N GLY A 505 -14.98 0.39 -33.15
CA GLY A 505 -14.97 -0.36 -31.88
C GLY A 505 -15.96 -1.54 -31.80
N PHE A 506 -16.59 -1.90 -32.92
CA PHE A 506 -17.56 -2.99 -33.00
C PHE A 506 -16.95 -4.29 -33.53
N SER A 507 -17.46 -5.43 -33.08
CA SER A 507 -17.11 -6.73 -33.68
C SER A 507 -17.69 -6.87 -35.09
N ARG A 508 -17.15 -7.79 -35.89
CA ARG A 508 -17.59 -8.01 -37.28
C ARG A 508 -19.06 -8.43 -37.39
N SER A 509 -19.56 -9.21 -36.44
CA SER A 509 -20.99 -9.60 -36.39
C SER A 509 -21.88 -8.40 -36.09
N GLN A 510 -21.51 -7.57 -35.11
CA GLN A 510 -22.25 -6.36 -34.75
C GLN A 510 -22.31 -5.35 -35.91
N LEU A 511 -21.20 -5.18 -36.65
CA LEU A 511 -21.18 -4.28 -37.81
C LEU A 511 -22.18 -4.73 -38.89
N LEU A 512 -22.30 -6.04 -39.15
CA LEU A 512 -23.26 -6.58 -40.11
C LEU A 512 -24.72 -6.38 -39.66
N GLU A 513 -25.00 -6.52 -38.36
CA GLU A 513 -26.32 -6.25 -37.80
C GLU A 513 -26.70 -4.77 -37.91
N ILE A 514 -25.76 -3.87 -37.61
CA ILE A 514 -25.93 -2.42 -37.75
C ILE A 514 -26.19 -2.06 -39.22
N GLU A 515 -25.36 -2.58 -40.13
CA GLU A 515 -25.50 -2.34 -41.58
C GLU A 515 -26.86 -2.80 -42.08
N SER A 516 -27.28 -4.03 -41.75
CA SER A 516 -28.61 -4.55 -42.11
C SER A 516 -29.77 -3.73 -41.54
N SER A 517 -29.65 -3.22 -40.31
CA SER A 517 -30.67 -2.36 -39.69
C SER A 517 -30.77 -1.03 -40.42
N LEU A 518 -29.64 -0.40 -40.72
CA LEU A 518 -29.58 0.91 -41.37
C LEU A 518 -30.05 0.85 -42.83
N GLU A 519 -29.71 -0.21 -43.57
CA GLU A 519 -30.21 -0.44 -44.94
C GLU A 519 -31.74 -0.60 -44.99
N SER A 520 -32.35 -1.12 -43.92
CA SER A 520 -33.81 -1.22 -43.79
C SER A 520 -34.51 0.11 -43.41
N GLY A 521 -33.74 1.21 -43.29
CA GLY A 521 -34.24 2.52 -42.88
C GLY A 521 -34.51 2.67 -41.39
N HIS A 522 -34.15 1.67 -40.57
CA HIS A 522 -34.36 1.71 -39.12
C HIS A 522 -33.19 2.37 -38.41
N ILE A 523 -33.38 3.62 -37.97
CA ILE A 523 -32.44 4.33 -37.09
C ILE A 523 -32.60 3.78 -35.65
N PRO A 524 -31.50 3.49 -34.94
CA PRO A 524 -31.57 3.04 -33.54
C PRO A 524 -32.39 4.02 -32.68
N PRO A 525 -33.35 3.55 -31.84
CA PRO A 525 -34.25 4.41 -31.08
C PRO A 525 -33.55 5.48 -30.24
N MET A 526 -32.42 5.12 -29.62
CA MET A 526 -31.61 6.02 -28.81
C MET A 526 -31.03 7.19 -29.64
N LEU A 527 -30.60 6.91 -30.87
CA LEU A 527 -30.08 7.94 -31.77
C LEU A 527 -31.20 8.83 -32.29
N SER A 528 -32.37 8.25 -32.56
CA SER A 528 -33.58 9.03 -32.89
C SER A 528 -33.97 9.96 -31.74
N GLU A 529 -33.98 9.47 -30.50
CA GLU A 529 -34.26 10.29 -29.31
C GLU A 529 -33.21 11.40 -29.12
N ALA A 530 -31.93 11.11 -29.38
CA ALA A 530 -30.86 12.09 -29.33
C ALA A 530 -30.98 13.18 -30.41
N MET A 531 -31.62 12.89 -31.54
CA MET A 531 -31.93 13.88 -32.57
C MET A 531 -33.13 14.76 -32.20
N GLU A 532 -34.03 14.31 -31.34
CA GLU A 532 -35.21 15.06 -30.91
C GLU A 532 -34.95 15.94 -29.68
N ARG A 533 -34.11 15.46 -28.75
CA ARG A 533 -33.79 16.17 -27.50
C ARG A 533 -32.57 17.08 -27.62
N GLU A 534 -32.55 18.12 -26.79
CA GLU A 534 -31.35 18.91 -26.54
C GLU A 534 -30.53 18.32 -25.39
N GLY A 535 -29.20 18.36 -25.53
CA GLY A 535 -28.26 17.86 -24.54
C GLY A 535 -27.84 16.40 -24.75
N VAL A 536 -27.01 15.91 -23.82
CA VAL A 536 -26.50 14.54 -23.84
C VAL A 536 -27.51 13.61 -23.17
N ILE A 537 -27.96 12.60 -23.90
CA ILE A 537 -28.69 11.47 -23.35
C ILE A 537 -27.67 10.50 -22.76
N SER A 538 -27.92 10.08 -21.53
CA SER A 538 -27.11 9.10 -20.84
C SER A 538 -28.01 7.90 -20.50
N ILE A 539 -27.58 6.69 -20.89
CA ILE A 539 -28.26 5.44 -20.49
C ILE A 539 -27.28 4.50 -19.77
N GLY A 540 -27.67 4.02 -18.58
CA GLY A 540 -26.89 3.08 -17.76
C GLY A 540 -27.65 1.85 -17.25
N SER A 541 -28.93 1.65 -17.63
CA SER A 541 -29.77 0.55 -17.11
C SER A 541 -30.05 -0.56 -18.14
N LYS A 542 -30.30 -1.78 -17.63
CA LYS A 542 -30.72 -2.95 -18.42
C LYS A 542 -32.04 -2.76 -19.19
N GLU A 543 -32.89 -1.82 -18.81
CA GLU A 543 -34.21 -1.60 -19.45
C GLU A 543 -34.12 -1.13 -20.91
N TYR A 544 -32.96 -0.64 -21.36
CA TYR A 544 -32.71 -0.24 -22.75
C TYR A 544 -31.83 -1.22 -23.54
N HIS A 545 -31.43 -2.37 -22.96
CA HIS A 545 -30.56 -3.37 -23.61
C HIS A 545 -31.12 -3.89 -24.93
N GLU A 546 -32.42 -4.17 -25.02
CA GLU A 546 -33.03 -4.75 -26.23
C GLU A 546 -33.14 -3.76 -27.41
N LYS A 547 -32.92 -2.45 -27.18
CA LYS A 547 -33.11 -1.39 -28.19
C LYS A 547 -31.83 -0.68 -28.60
N CYS A 548 -30.69 -1.01 -27.98
CA CYS A 548 -29.44 -0.28 -28.17
C CYS A 548 -28.39 -1.17 -28.87
N LEU A 549 -28.26 -1.02 -30.19
CA LEU A 549 -27.29 -1.72 -31.03
C LEU A 549 -25.81 -1.51 -30.63
N THR A 550 -25.54 -0.56 -29.72
CA THR A 550 -24.21 -0.26 -29.22
C THR A 550 -23.81 -1.02 -27.96
N PHE A 551 -24.76 -1.66 -27.27
CA PHE A 551 -24.50 -2.45 -26.07
C PHE A 551 -23.84 -3.80 -26.38
N SER A 552 -23.12 -4.36 -25.41
CA SER A 552 -22.76 -5.79 -25.36
C SER A 552 -23.40 -6.44 -24.14
N ASP A 553 -23.44 -7.78 -24.10
CA ASP A 553 -24.00 -8.59 -23.00
C ASP A 553 -23.35 -8.35 -21.62
N SER A 554 -22.25 -7.60 -21.57
CA SER A 554 -21.54 -7.19 -20.36
C SER A 554 -22.24 -6.01 -19.68
N GLY A 555 -22.78 -6.22 -18.48
CA GLY A 555 -23.51 -5.21 -17.70
C GLY A 555 -22.69 -4.04 -17.12
N ASP A 556 -21.45 -3.83 -17.58
CA ASP A 556 -20.53 -2.79 -17.07
C ASP A 556 -20.30 -1.64 -18.07
N LEU A 557 -21.19 -1.49 -19.05
CA LEU A 557 -21.11 -0.45 -20.07
C LEU A 557 -22.31 0.50 -20.00
N ALA A 558 -22.09 1.74 -20.40
CA ALA A 558 -23.08 2.79 -20.52
C ALA A 558 -22.90 3.54 -21.85
N VAL A 559 -23.91 4.31 -22.25
CA VAL A 559 -23.92 5.01 -23.54
C VAL A 559 -24.21 6.49 -23.35
N PHE A 560 -23.43 7.33 -24.01
CA PHE A 560 -23.74 8.73 -24.24
C PHE A 560 -24.14 8.95 -25.68
N ALA A 561 -25.16 9.77 -25.89
CA ALA A 561 -25.63 10.14 -27.22
C ALA A 561 -26.11 11.58 -27.27
N LYS A 562 -25.86 12.24 -28.41
CA LYS A 562 -26.26 13.63 -28.65
C LYS A 562 -26.50 13.85 -30.14
N GLY A 563 -27.50 14.66 -30.46
CA GLY A 563 -27.78 15.09 -31.83
C GLY A 563 -26.70 16.02 -32.37
N LEU A 564 -26.30 15.81 -33.62
CA LEU A 564 -25.41 16.69 -34.36
C LEU A 564 -26.21 17.91 -34.84
N ARG A 565 -26.14 19.01 -34.11
CA ARG A 565 -27.02 20.18 -34.32
C ARG A 565 -26.23 21.48 -34.40
N VAL A 566 -26.64 22.36 -35.31
CA VAL A 566 -26.22 23.77 -35.35
C VAL A 566 -27.49 24.63 -35.44
N ALA A 567 -27.70 25.48 -34.43
CA ALA A 567 -28.97 26.20 -34.22
C ALA A 567 -30.16 25.22 -34.21
N ASP A 568 -31.20 25.43 -35.02
CA ASP A 568 -32.37 24.54 -35.07
C ASP A 568 -32.19 23.34 -36.00
N ASN A 569 -31.08 23.27 -36.75
CA ASN A 569 -30.87 22.25 -37.77
C ASN A 569 -30.12 21.02 -37.22
N CYS A 570 -30.82 19.89 -37.06
CA CYS A 570 -30.22 18.60 -36.73
C CYS A 570 -29.84 17.85 -38.00
N MET A 571 -28.56 17.52 -38.14
CA MET A 571 -28.01 16.81 -39.29
C MET A 571 -27.78 15.33 -39.04
N GLY A 572 -28.05 14.84 -37.82
CA GLY A 572 -27.77 13.46 -37.43
C GLY A 572 -27.55 13.31 -35.93
N ALA A 573 -26.89 12.22 -35.52
CA ALA A 573 -26.55 11.97 -34.11
C ALA A 573 -25.24 11.19 -33.97
N MET A 574 -24.66 11.31 -32.78
CA MET A 574 -23.45 10.59 -32.39
C MET A 574 -23.70 9.88 -31.07
N ALA A 575 -23.22 8.64 -30.96
CA ALA A 575 -23.22 7.87 -29.73
C ALA A 575 -21.87 7.21 -29.46
N VAL A 576 -21.50 7.17 -28.18
CA VAL A 576 -20.28 6.53 -27.70
C VAL A 576 -20.59 5.58 -26.53
N VAL A 577 -19.85 4.49 -26.48
CA VAL A 577 -19.91 3.51 -25.39
C VAL A 577 -18.78 3.81 -24.41
N ILE A 578 -19.14 3.95 -23.14
CA ILE A 578 -18.26 4.20 -22.00
C ILE A 578 -18.44 3.10 -20.95
N LYS A 579 -17.52 3.03 -19.99
CA LYS A 579 -17.72 2.19 -18.81
C LYS A 579 -18.83 2.74 -17.92
N ALA A 580 -19.61 1.86 -17.31
CA ALA A 580 -20.71 2.22 -16.43
C ALA A 580 -20.25 3.06 -15.23
N SER A 581 -18.99 2.91 -14.79
CA SER A 581 -18.37 3.72 -13.74
C SER A 581 -18.38 5.22 -14.04
N PHE A 582 -18.31 5.60 -15.31
CA PHE A 582 -18.21 7.00 -15.71
C PHE A 582 -19.53 7.62 -16.17
N TYR A 583 -20.58 6.81 -16.26
CA TYR A 583 -21.93 7.21 -16.70
C TYR A 583 -22.47 8.48 -16.02
N LEU A 584 -22.25 8.63 -14.71
CA LEU A 584 -22.72 9.78 -13.93
C LEU A 584 -21.77 10.97 -13.97
N SER A 585 -20.57 10.82 -14.52
CA SER A 585 -19.57 11.87 -14.61
C SER A 585 -20.13 13.08 -15.35
N LYS A 586 -20.10 14.24 -14.71
CA LYS A 586 -20.49 15.50 -15.36
C LYS A 586 -19.39 15.93 -16.34
N GLU A 587 -18.12 15.81 -15.95
CA GLU A 587 -16.99 16.19 -16.79
C GLU A 587 -16.99 15.42 -18.12
N GLU A 588 -17.23 14.11 -18.10
CA GLU A 588 -17.24 13.33 -19.35
C GLU A 588 -18.44 13.65 -20.25
N ARG A 589 -19.60 13.97 -19.67
CA ARG A 589 -20.77 14.42 -20.44
C ARG A 589 -20.52 15.77 -21.08
N ASP A 590 -19.95 16.72 -20.34
CA ASP A 590 -19.61 18.05 -20.85
C ASP A 590 -18.55 17.92 -21.97
N LEU A 591 -17.54 17.08 -21.75
CA LEU A 591 -16.48 16.84 -22.72
C LEU A 591 -16.98 16.16 -24.01
N PHE A 592 -17.85 15.15 -23.88
CA PHE A 592 -18.52 14.55 -25.04
C PHE A 592 -19.41 15.56 -25.76
N SER A 593 -20.14 16.39 -25.01
CA SER A 593 -21.00 17.44 -25.55
C SER A 593 -20.22 18.42 -26.43
N GLU A 594 -19.06 18.89 -25.96
CA GLU A 594 -18.18 19.81 -26.71
C GLU A 594 -17.70 19.21 -28.04
N ILE A 595 -17.27 17.95 -28.05
CA ILE A 595 -16.81 17.27 -29.27
C ILE A 595 -17.93 17.18 -30.31
N VAL A 596 -19.12 16.79 -29.86
CA VAL A 596 -20.27 16.67 -30.76
C VAL A 596 -20.62 18.03 -31.36
N ASP A 597 -20.51 19.12 -30.59
CA ASP A 597 -20.74 20.48 -31.09
C ASP A 597 -19.67 20.91 -32.10
N ASP A 598 -18.39 20.64 -31.83
CA ASP A 598 -17.27 20.91 -32.73
C ASP A 598 -17.43 20.18 -34.08
N ILE A 599 -17.76 18.88 -34.03
CA ILE A 599 -18.04 18.07 -35.23
C ILE A 599 -19.28 18.59 -35.95
N SER A 600 -20.33 18.97 -35.21
CA SER A 600 -21.56 19.53 -35.80
C SER A 600 -21.26 20.80 -36.59
N TYR A 601 -20.49 21.72 -36.00
CA TYR A 601 -20.10 22.96 -36.67
C TYR A 601 -19.26 22.70 -37.93
N ALA A 602 -18.31 21.76 -37.85
CA ALA A 602 -17.48 21.37 -38.99
C ALA A 602 -18.30 20.83 -40.16
N ILE A 603 -19.21 19.88 -39.88
CA ILE A 603 -20.10 19.30 -40.90
C ILE A 603 -20.99 20.39 -41.50
N TYR A 604 -21.57 21.26 -40.67
CA TYR A 604 -22.40 22.36 -41.13
C TYR A 604 -21.64 23.29 -42.10
N LYS A 605 -20.41 23.67 -41.74
CA LYS A 605 -19.54 24.51 -42.57
C LYS A 605 -19.23 23.84 -43.91
N LEU A 606 -18.81 22.57 -43.91
CA LEU A 606 -18.52 21.83 -45.15
C LEU A 606 -19.76 21.69 -46.05
N LYS A 607 -20.93 21.46 -45.46
CA LYS A 607 -22.21 21.37 -46.19
C LYS A 607 -22.56 22.72 -46.83
N LEU A 608 -22.31 23.82 -46.13
CA LEU A 608 -22.51 25.18 -46.64
C LEU A 608 -21.56 25.50 -47.80
N GLU A 609 -20.25 25.25 -47.66
CA GLU A 609 -19.25 25.48 -48.71
C GLU A 609 -19.52 24.62 -49.96
N LYS A 610 -19.93 23.36 -49.79
CA LYS A 610 -20.30 22.47 -50.90
C LYS A 610 -21.53 22.98 -51.63
N ASN A 611 -22.53 23.47 -50.90
CA ASN A 611 -23.73 24.06 -51.48
C ASN A 611 -23.41 25.34 -52.25
N GLU A 612 -22.58 26.22 -51.71
CA GLU A 612 -22.15 27.46 -52.36
C GLU A 612 -21.40 27.18 -53.67
N LYS A 613 -20.40 26.28 -53.65
CA LYS A 613 -19.66 25.85 -54.85
C LYS A 613 -20.60 25.23 -55.90
N LEU A 614 -21.58 24.43 -55.47
CA LEU A 614 -22.56 23.83 -56.36
C LEU A 614 -23.48 24.89 -57.00
N LEU A 615 -23.97 25.85 -56.22
CA LEU A 615 -24.76 26.98 -56.70
C LEU A 615 -23.99 27.83 -57.69
N GLN A 616 -22.74 28.20 -57.37
CA GLN A 616 -21.87 28.97 -58.26
C GLN A 616 -21.59 28.23 -59.58
N ARG A 617 -21.33 26.91 -59.51
CA ARG A 617 -21.15 26.08 -60.70
C ARG A 617 -22.41 25.99 -61.55
N ARG A 618 -23.59 25.82 -60.93
CA ARG A 618 -24.89 25.81 -61.63
C ARG A 618 -25.18 27.15 -62.30
N PHE A 619 -24.89 28.26 -61.62
CA PHE A 619 -25.02 29.61 -62.17
C PHE A 619 -24.11 29.83 -63.38
N SER A 620 -22.82 29.48 -63.29
CA SER A 620 -21.89 29.60 -64.42
C SER A 620 -22.36 28.77 -65.62
N LEU A 621 -22.71 27.49 -65.40
CA LEU A 621 -23.18 26.61 -66.47
C LEU A 621 -24.47 27.12 -67.13
N PHE A 622 -25.38 27.70 -66.35
CA PHE A 622 -26.59 28.33 -66.89
C PHE A 622 -26.23 29.54 -67.74
N MET A 623 -25.39 30.45 -67.24
CA MET A 623 -24.99 31.67 -67.94
C MET A 623 -24.19 31.40 -69.22
N ASP A 624 -23.32 30.38 -69.22
CA ASP A 624 -22.52 30.00 -70.40
C ASP A 624 -23.36 29.36 -71.52
N ARG A 625 -24.56 28.86 -71.20
CA ARG A 625 -25.49 28.24 -72.16
C ARG A 625 -26.56 29.19 -72.68
N LEU A 626 -26.64 30.43 -72.17
CA LEU A 626 -27.58 31.44 -72.68
C LEU A 626 -27.23 31.84 -74.12
N PRO A 627 -28.22 31.99 -75.02
CA PRO A 627 -28.01 32.44 -76.40
C PRO A 627 -27.84 33.98 -76.47
N GLY A 628 -26.98 34.53 -75.63
CA GLY A 628 -26.73 35.95 -75.48
C GLY A 628 -25.42 36.20 -74.73
N ALA A 629 -24.76 37.30 -75.04
CA ALA A 629 -23.56 37.71 -74.35
C ALA A 629 -23.93 38.33 -73.00
N VAL A 630 -23.37 37.81 -71.92
CA VAL A 630 -23.68 38.25 -70.55
C VAL A 630 -22.44 38.83 -69.89
N PHE A 631 -22.62 39.98 -69.27
CA PHE A 631 -21.57 40.77 -68.63
C PHE A 631 -22.07 41.21 -67.26
N ILE A 632 -21.21 41.15 -66.24
CA ILE A 632 -21.53 41.69 -64.92
C ILE A 632 -20.36 42.55 -64.45
N SER A 633 -20.66 43.77 -64.03
CA SER A 633 -19.69 44.72 -63.46
C SER A 633 -19.95 44.94 -61.97
N ASP A 634 -18.87 45.14 -61.21
CA ASP A 634 -18.94 45.48 -59.78
C ASP A 634 -19.52 46.89 -59.54
N SER A 635 -19.67 47.27 -58.27
CA SER A 635 -20.14 48.61 -57.87
C SER A 635 -19.23 49.76 -58.34
N ASN A 636 -17.98 49.47 -58.68
CA ASN A 636 -17.01 50.42 -59.26
C ASN A 636 -16.99 50.36 -60.80
N LEU A 637 -17.97 49.70 -61.41
CA LEU A 637 -18.13 49.52 -62.84
C LEU A 637 -17.05 48.67 -63.50
N ARG A 638 -16.23 47.94 -62.74
CA ARG A 638 -15.22 47.03 -63.30
C ARG A 638 -15.87 45.71 -63.67
N MET A 639 -15.55 45.19 -64.85
CA MET A 639 -16.09 43.90 -65.32
C MET A 639 -15.61 42.75 -64.42
N THR A 640 -16.54 42.01 -63.82
CA THR A 640 -16.24 40.87 -62.93
C THR A 640 -16.64 39.52 -63.52
N TYR A 641 -17.61 39.49 -64.44
CA TYR A 641 -18.05 38.28 -65.11
C TYR A 641 -18.32 38.51 -66.59
N PHE A 642 -17.94 37.53 -67.39
CA PHE A 642 -18.06 37.54 -68.84
C PHE A 642 -18.24 36.10 -69.34
N ASN A 643 -19.42 35.77 -69.89
CA ASN A 643 -19.73 34.38 -70.24
C ASN A 643 -18.97 33.88 -71.49
N ASP A 644 -18.92 32.55 -71.65
CA ASP A 644 -18.25 31.93 -72.80
C ASP A 644 -18.89 32.31 -74.16
N PHE A 645 -20.20 32.58 -74.18
CA PHE A 645 -20.90 33.00 -75.39
C PHE A 645 -20.45 34.39 -75.86
N ALA A 646 -20.32 35.36 -74.94
CA ALA A 646 -19.74 36.67 -75.22
C ALA A 646 -18.31 36.54 -75.77
N SER A 647 -17.50 35.68 -75.16
CA SER A 647 -16.13 35.43 -75.62
C SER A 647 -16.05 35.01 -77.08
N LYS A 648 -16.92 34.09 -77.50
CA LYS A 648 -16.99 33.65 -78.90
C LYS A 648 -17.61 34.69 -79.81
N MET A 649 -18.60 35.44 -79.34
CA MET A 649 -19.28 36.47 -80.14
C MET A 649 -18.36 37.66 -80.45
N PHE A 650 -17.59 38.11 -79.46
CA PHE A 650 -16.76 39.31 -79.54
C PHE A 650 -15.31 39.00 -79.94
N GLY A 651 -14.79 37.82 -79.59
CA GLY A 651 -13.42 37.38 -79.88
C GLY A 651 -12.37 37.82 -78.85
N PHE A 652 -12.79 38.42 -77.73
CA PHE A 652 -11.91 38.93 -76.67
C PHE A 652 -12.41 38.43 -75.30
N LYS A 653 -11.69 37.52 -74.64
CA LYS A 653 -12.09 36.97 -73.32
C LYS A 653 -11.28 37.53 -72.16
N ASP A 654 -9.95 37.45 -72.23
CA ASP A 654 -9.09 37.71 -71.07
C ASP A 654 -8.69 39.19 -70.90
N ASP A 655 -8.91 40.01 -71.92
CA ASP A 655 -8.49 41.43 -71.90
C ASP A 655 -9.43 42.36 -71.14
N TRP A 656 -10.67 41.95 -70.82
CA TRP A 656 -11.71 42.90 -70.34
C TRP A 656 -12.07 42.73 -68.86
N ILE A 657 -11.74 41.60 -68.23
CA ILE A 657 -12.01 41.36 -66.82
C ILE A 657 -11.15 42.30 -65.95
N GLY A 658 -11.77 43.02 -65.01
CA GLY A 658 -11.12 43.96 -64.10
C GLY A 658 -10.84 45.36 -64.67
N ARG A 659 -11.08 45.59 -65.97
CA ARG A 659 -10.89 46.88 -66.66
C ARG A 659 -12.12 47.76 -66.62
N ASP A 660 -11.91 49.07 -66.85
CA ASP A 660 -12.98 50.06 -66.96
C ASP A 660 -13.72 49.90 -68.30
N PRO A 661 -15.06 50.04 -68.36
CA PRO A 661 -15.83 49.97 -69.60
C PRO A 661 -15.31 50.88 -70.71
N LYS A 662 -14.72 52.04 -70.38
CA LYS A 662 -14.11 52.96 -71.34
C LYS A 662 -12.87 52.38 -72.03
N GLU A 663 -12.13 51.50 -71.37
CA GLU A 663 -10.93 50.86 -71.94
C GLU A 663 -11.31 49.72 -72.89
N ASN A 664 -12.47 49.10 -72.67
CA ASN A 664 -12.96 47.99 -73.47
C ASN A 664 -13.61 48.44 -74.80
N TYR A 665 -14.12 49.68 -74.86
CA TYR A 665 -14.77 50.24 -76.05
C TYR A 665 -14.15 51.58 -76.50
N PRO A 666 -13.42 51.64 -77.63
CA PRO A 666 -12.76 52.88 -78.06
C PRO A 666 -13.76 53.95 -78.54
N GLY A 667 -13.43 55.22 -78.31
CA GLY A 667 -14.11 56.37 -78.92
C GLY A 667 -15.40 56.81 -78.20
N LYS A 668 -16.41 57.24 -78.98
CA LYS A 668 -17.68 57.77 -78.43
C LYS A 668 -18.48 56.68 -77.71
N LEU A 669 -18.45 55.46 -78.21
CA LEU A 669 -19.21 54.32 -77.68
C LEU A 669 -18.87 54.01 -76.21
N GLY A 670 -17.58 54.00 -75.82
CA GLY A 670 -17.19 53.75 -74.42
C GLY A 670 -17.68 54.82 -73.44
N ARG A 671 -17.80 56.08 -73.88
CA ARG A 671 -18.41 57.14 -73.06
C ARG A 671 -19.92 56.94 -72.90
N ASP A 672 -20.60 56.58 -73.99
CA ASP A 672 -22.04 56.32 -73.99
C ASP A 672 -22.38 55.05 -73.19
N ILE A 673 -21.49 54.06 -73.14
CA ILE A 673 -21.64 52.84 -72.30
C ILE A 673 -21.48 53.20 -70.82
N LEU A 674 -20.49 54.01 -70.45
CA LEU A 674 -20.27 54.40 -69.06
C LEU A 674 -21.42 55.27 -68.51
N ASP A 675 -21.96 56.18 -69.32
CA ASP A 675 -23.11 56.99 -68.92
C ASP A 675 -24.33 56.10 -68.65
N ASP A 676 -24.59 55.14 -69.55
CA ASP A 676 -25.65 54.15 -69.36
C ASP A 676 -25.42 53.29 -68.11
N ASP A 677 -24.18 52.91 -67.82
CA ASP A 677 -23.84 52.16 -66.61
C ASP A 677 -24.14 52.98 -65.35
N LEU A 678 -23.72 54.25 -65.29
CA LEU A 678 -24.00 55.15 -64.18
C LEU A 678 -25.51 55.40 -63.99
N ARG A 679 -26.25 55.55 -65.08
CA ARG A 679 -27.72 55.68 -65.06
C ARG A 679 -28.40 54.41 -64.58
N THR A 680 -27.88 53.26 -65.00
CA THR A 680 -28.37 51.95 -64.53
C THR A 680 -28.14 51.77 -63.03
N GLN A 681 -27.00 52.24 -62.49
CA GLN A 681 -26.78 52.23 -61.03
C GLN A 681 -27.77 53.09 -60.25
N ASN A 682 -28.28 54.17 -60.86
CA ASN A 682 -29.29 55.03 -60.26
C ASN A 682 -30.72 54.49 -60.41
N GLY A 683 -30.89 53.25 -60.89
CA GLY A 683 -32.17 52.55 -60.97
C GLY A 683 -32.86 52.63 -62.33
N GLU A 684 -32.23 53.21 -63.35
CA GLU A 684 -32.79 53.25 -64.71
C GLU A 684 -32.58 51.90 -65.42
N GLN A 685 -33.60 51.38 -66.08
CA GLN A 685 -33.44 50.19 -66.93
C GLN A 685 -33.08 50.63 -68.34
N ILE A 686 -31.84 50.38 -68.76
CA ILE A 686 -31.37 50.78 -70.08
C ILE A 686 -31.57 49.65 -71.08
N VAL A 687 -32.24 49.97 -72.18
CA VAL A 687 -32.42 49.08 -73.33
C VAL A 687 -32.06 49.87 -74.58
N ARG A 688 -31.02 49.45 -75.30
CA ARG A 688 -30.61 50.12 -76.53
C ARG A 688 -29.97 49.19 -77.53
N GLU A 689 -29.91 49.66 -78.77
CA GLU A 689 -29.15 49.00 -79.82
C GLU A 689 -27.75 49.60 -79.91
N GLU A 690 -26.75 48.74 -79.80
CA GLU A 690 -25.35 49.13 -79.87
C GLU A 690 -24.73 48.56 -81.15
N ARG A 691 -23.93 49.38 -81.84
CA ARG A 691 -23.13 48.92 -82.96
C ARG A 691 -21.70 48.79 -82.53
N ILE A 692 -21.17 47.60 -82.66
CA ILE A 692 -19.82 47.26 -82.24
C ILE A 692 -19.05 46.66 -83.40
N MET A 693 -17.72 46.74 -83.31
CA MET A 693 -16.82 46.00 -84.20
C MET A 693 -16.30 44.79 -83.42
N ALA A 694 -16.58 43.58 -83.92
CA ALA A 694 -15.99 42.36 -83.36
C ALA A 694 -14.50 42.24 -83.75
N ALA A 695 -13.76 41.34 -83.07
CA ALA A 695 -12.33 41.12 -83.33
C ALA A 695 -11.99 40.75 -84.77
N ASP A 696 -12.92 40.09 -85.45
CA ASP A 696 -12.83 39.68 -86.85
C ASP A 696 -13.06 40.83 -87.85
N GLY A 697 -13.31 42.05 -87.37
CA GLY A 697 -13.57 43.23 -88.17
C GLY A 697 -14.99 43.31 -88.73
N GLN A 698 -15.92 42.44 -88.30
CA GLN A 698 -17.33 42.54 -88.68
C GLN A 698 -18.09 43.52 -87.77
N GLU A 699 -18.93 44.36 -88.36
CA GLU A 699 -19.87 45.21 -87.62
C GLU A 699 -21.05 44.35 -87.14
N LYS A 700 -21.30 44.37 -85.82
CA LYS A 700 -22.45 43.69 -85.20
C LYS A 700 -23.40 44.71 -84.59
N ILE A 701 -24.69 44.47 -84.75
CA ILE A 701 -25.78 45.22 -84.13
C ILE A 701 -26.31 44.39 -82.97
N LEU A 702 -26.07 44.86 -81.76
CA LEU A 702 -26.47 44.21 -80.53
C LEU A 702 -27.70 44.88 -79.94
N TYR A 703 -28.66 44.09 -79.50
CA TYR A 703 -29.71 44.54 -78.60
C TYR A 703 -29.23 44.33 -77.17
N VAL A 704 -28.89 45.42 -76.47
CA VAL A 704 -28.31 45.40 -75.13
C VAL A 704 -29.34 45.87 -74.11
N GLN A 705 -29.56 45.04 -73.10
CA GLN A 705 -30.37 45.36 -71.93
C GLN A 705 -29.47 45.36 -70.70
N LYS A 706 -29.42 46.49 -69.99
CA LYS A 706 -28.71 46.65 -68.73
C LYS A 706 -29.70 46.79 -67.58
N PHE A 707 -29.38 46.17 -66.45
CA PHE A 707 -30.20 46.23 -65.24
C PHE A 707 -29.32 46.16 -63.99
N PRO A 708 -29.75 46.81 -62.90
CA PRO A 708 -29.02 46.77 -61.65
C PRO A 708 -29.23 45.43 -60.93
N ILE A 709 -28.18 44.91 -60.31
CA ILE A 709 -28.22 43.78 -59.38
C ILE A 709 -27.86 44.32 -57.98
N PRO A 710 -28.65 43.99 -56.94
CA PRO A 710 -28.30 44.33 -55.56
C PRO A 710 -26.89 43.86 -55.20
N SER A 711 -26.14 44.70 -54.49
CA SER A 711 -24.76 44.46 -54.05
C SER A 711 -24.65 44.74 -52.55
N GLU A 712 -23.63 44.18 -51.88
CA GLU A 712 -23.31 44.55 -50.49
C GLU A 712 -22.73 45.98 -50.37
N GLY A 713 -22.22 46.54 -51.47
CA GLY A 713 -21.69 47.91 -51.50
C GLY A 713 -22.78 48.99 -51.62
N ASP A 714 -22.38 50.25 -51.40
CA ASP A 714 -23.27 51.43 -51.41
C ASP A 714 -23.95 51.71 -52.77
N LYS A 715 -23.43 51.09 -53.85
CA LYS A 715 -24.00 51.15 -55.20
C LYS A 715 -24.29 49.75 -55.74
N PRO A 716 -25.37 49.55 -56.51
CA PRO A 716 -25.67 48.25 -57.12
C PRO A 716 -24.62 47.86 -58.17
N MET A 717 -24.47 46.56 -58.37
CA MET A 717 -23.77 45.98 -59.51
C MET A 717 -24.61 46.16 -60.78
N ILE A 718 -23.99 46.02 -61.95
CA ILE A 718 -24.70 46.10 -63.22
C ILE A 718 -24.54 44.77 -63.94
N ALA A 719 -25.65 44.20 -64.42
CA ALA A 719 -25.62 43.15 -65.41
C ALA A 719 -26.16 43.65 -66.74
N ALA A 720 -25.53 43.17 -67.82
CA ALA A 720 -25.94 43.43 -69.18
C ALA A 720 -26.11 42.11 -69.95
N ILE A 721 -27.18 42.03 -70.75
CA ILE A 721 -27.39 40.96 -71.71
C ILE A 721 -27.42 41.59 -73.09
N ALA A 722 -26.57 41.11 -73.99
CA ALA A 722 -26.50 41.57 -75.37
C ALA A 722 -26.83 40.42 -76.34
N LEU A 723 -27.83 40.64 -77.20
CA LEU A 723 -28.24 39.70 -78.24
C LEU A 723 -27.80 40.22 -79.60
N ASP A 724 -27.16 39.36 -80.40
CA ASP A 724 -26.82 39.71 -81.78
C ASP A 724 -28.08 39.69 -82.65
N ILE A 725 -28.55 40.89 -83.02
CA ILE A 725 -29.72 41.09 -83.88
C ILE A 725 -29.30 41.52 -85.29
N THR A 726 -28.01 41.39 -85.65
CA THR A 726 -27.46 41.88 -86.93
C THR A 726 -28.24 41.34 -88.12
N SER A 727 -28.43 40.02 -88.18
CA SER A 727 -29.17 39.37 -89.27
C SER A 727 -30.62 39.88 -89.36
N ARG A 728 -31.27 40.04 -88.20
CA ARG A 728 -32.65 40.56 -88.12
C ARG A 728 -32.73 42.00 -88.60
N ARG A 729 -31.82 42.87 -88.14
CA ARG A 729 -31.81 44.28 -88.53
C ARG A 729 -31.47 44.48 -90.00
N ILE A 730 -30.55 43.71 -90.56
CA ILE A 730 -30.28 43.72 -92.00
C ILE A 730 -31.53 43.33 -92.79
N ALA A 731 -32.25 42.30 -92.38
CA ALA A 731 -33.51 41.89 -93.02
C ALA A 731 -34.60 42.97 -92.94
N GLU A 732 -34.76 43.61 -91.76
CA GLU A 732 -35.70 44.73 -91.59
C GLU A 732 -35.33 45.94 -92.46
N MET A 733 -34.05 46.29 -92.55
CA MET A 733 -33.57 47.38 -93.43
C MET A 733 -33.77 47.04 -94.91
N ALA A 734 -33.55 45.78 -95.31
CA ALA A 734 -33.80 45.32 -96.67
C ALA A 734 -35.29 45.40 -97.03
N LEU A 735 -36.17 44.94 -96.14
CA LEU A 735 -37.63 45.06 -96.28
C LEU A 735 -38.08 46.51 -96.36
N LYS A 736 -37.54 47.39 -95.51
CA LYS A 736 -37.87 48.82 -95.51
C LYS A 736 -37.42 49.52 -96.80
N ARG A 737 -36.24 49.17 -97.32
CA ARG A 737 -35.78 49.63 -98.64
C ARG A 737 -36.69 49.14 -99.76
N LEU A 738 -37.07 47.86 -99.75
CA LEU A 738 -37.98 47.28 -100.74
C LEU A 738 -39.35 47.99 -100.72
N GLY A 739 -39.89 48.24 -99.52
CA GLY A 739 -41.11 49.03 -99.33
C GLY A 739 -41.00 50.45 -99.88
N SER A 740 -39.89 51.15 -99.61
CA SER A 740 -39.67 52.51 -100.15
C SER A 740 -39.47 52.56 -101.67
N VAL A 741 -38.94 51.50 -102.29
CA VAL A 741 -38.81 51.37 -103.74
C VAL A 741 -40.18 51.09 -104.39
N ILE A 742 -41.01 50.28 -103.74
CA ILE A 742 -42.39 50.04 -104.19
C ILE A 742 -43.23 51.33 -104.09
N ASP A 743 -43.08 52.12 -103.03
CA ASP A 743 -43.77 53.42 -102.87
C ASP A 743 -43.35 54.46 -103.94
N LEU A 744 -42.09 54.46 -104.35
CA LEU A 744 -41.59 55.34 -105.42
C LEU A 744 -42.08 54.93 -106.83
N SER A 745 -42.49 53.67 -107.02
CA SER A 745 -42.99 53.17 -108.30
C SER A 745 -44.49 53.42 -108.56
N PHE A 746 -45.24 53.93 -107.58
CA PHE A 746 -46.68 54.19 -107.71
C PHE A 746 -47.05 55.55 -108.33
N ASN A 747 -46.07 56.37 -108.73
CA ASN A 747 -46.31 57.73 -109.26
C ASN A 747 -46.09 57.90 -110.78
N GLU A 748 -46.00 56.82 -111.56
CA GLU A 748 -46.08 56.90 -113.03
C GLU A 748 -47.28 56.11 -113.55
N MET A 749 -48.33 56.83 -113.93
CA MET A 749 -49.48 56.27 -114.64
C MET A 749 -49.10 56.16 -116.12
N TYR A 750 -48.67 54.97 -116.56
CA TYR A 750 -48.49 54.70 -117.98
C TYR A 750 -49.86 54.49 -118.64
N LEU A 751 -50.29 55.46 -119.45
CA LEU A 751 -51.48 55.35 -120.30
C LEU A 751 -51.10 54.60 -121.58
N PHE A 752 -51.79 53.50 -121.83
CA PHE A 752 -51.53 52.60 -122.95
C PHE A 752 -52.66 52.75 -123.97
N ASP A 753 -52.34 53.10 -125.22
CA ASP A 753 -53.31 53.10 -126.32
C ASP A 753 -53.43 51.67 -126.90
N PRO A 754 -54.60 51.00 -126.75
CA PRO A 754 -54.77 49.62 -127.18
C PRO A 754 -54.66 49.41 -128.70
N ASP A 755 -54.94 50.43 -129.50
CA ASP A 755 -55.03 50.28 -130.96
C ASP A 755 -53.68 50.51 -131.67
N SER A 756 -52.72 51.19 -131.02
CA SER A 756 -51.40 51.53 -131.61
C SER A 756 -50.19 50.88 -130.92
N LEU A 757 -50.37 50.25 -129.76
CA LEU A 757 -49.31 49.57 -128.98
C LEU A 757 -48.07 50.45 -128.70
N ARG A 758 -48.25 51.76 -128.46
CA ARG A 758 -47.18 52.67 -127.98
C ARG A 758 -47.57 53.29 -126.63
N PHE A 759 -46.55 53.59 -125.82
CA PHE A 759 -46.69 54.37 -124.59
C PHE A 759 -46.96 55.84 -124.94
N LEU A 760 -47.92 56.47 -124.26
CA LEU A 760 -48.19 57.91 -124.34
C LEU A 760 -47.32 58.70 -123.37
#